data_AF-A0A9E3QFT1-F1
#
_entry.id   AF-A0A9E3QFT1-F1
#
_cell.length_a   1.000
_cell.length_b   1.000
_cell.length_c   1.000
_cell.angle_alpha   90.00
_cell.angle_beta   90.00
_cell.angle_gamma   90.00
#
_symmetry.space_group_name_H-M   'P 1'
#
loop_
_entity.id
_entity.type
_entity.pdbx_description
1 polymer ?
#
loop_
_entity_poly.entity_id
_entity_poly.type
_entity_poly.pdbx_seq_one_letter_code
_entity_poly.pdbx_strand_id
1 'polypeptide(L)'
;MARSSKESVATPSSGSSSGGRTLRRAALIALALATGLSGWLAVQGAGSGSVPGCDAGDCAAVLASKWSKVFGVPVGLFGAATYVILAVLGARPFGPGQWRVRVAGAALAILIPTAAVWFGFLQAFVLRAFCPWCTATHAVATTGAILMALAWRREGRGAGTAGTTGRKGRRETAEAARGVWGPAFACAAVAMGGWMGVQALSPEPPPARIVTASMGTTSGGGTNAGPVADPSPGGESAAVPAPGVERGDAEAGSGGRTVAAGRLRLHQGRFDLDARELPLVGSPEAPYLAVMISDYSCRYCRNAHRTLHDVWEGLGTDRLGLFMLPSYGSAESREIQRMMLATWRVDRDLWRSVADDLYGERTTLHPTAVRSVLSQRLGADRLQAALVEHEGWITWLFELTREIHAANRAVTQRGNIPQFIIGQEIVVGAPADAQEFFRLFASHLGLVRERIPELRLGTEVVDLGRAFAGTQRPVTISFTNPGQAPLMVQRVSLPAGGRVLRGLRTPVPPGGAGLLDLMLVMPRDEGEFEETLTIHSDARVPSVPVRVTGRSWKPLTITPPILDLGRVDPQQSATQGVMRLSFAEDVGVVSVHPQTPGFTARLNEVLPGREYDVEVGTDRALGTGLQQTALFVQLQTPVPEGWPESLALAARVLVERAVTVVPPRVVVPGGMLATDRHHQVLVRCLDGMPDFAITGAVLEGGPVFTQPQVQRGGGTNSYVVQMTLPSGWSLPPAPLGARLVIETNHPKYPSIDVPLVAQGI
;
A
#
# COMPACT_ATOMS: atom_id res chain seq x y z
N MET A 1 -72.77 34.99 -34.43
CA MET A 1 -73.10 33.61 -34.01
C MET A 1 -71.85 32.96 -33.43
N ALA A 2 -71.93 32.53 -32.18
CA ALA A 2 -70.83 31.95 -31.42
C ALA A 2 -70.49 30.52 -31.87
N ARG A 3 -69.21 30.15 -31.82
CA ARG A 3 -68.78 28.81 -31.39
C ARG A 3 -67.37 28.82 -30.83
N SER A 4 -67.33 28.50 -29.54
CA SER A 4 -66.17 28.20 -28.71
C SER A 4 -65.33 27.06 -29.29
N SER A 5 -63.99 27.22 -29.28
CA SER A 5 -63.07 26.09 -29.21
C SER A 5 -62.02 26.39 -28.14
N LYS A 6 -61.87 25.42 -27.23
CA LYS A 6 -61.19 25.50 -25.94
C LYS A 6 -59.68 25.70 -26.12
N GLU A 7 -59.11 26.67 -25.41
CA GLU A 7 -57.70 26.65 -25.02
C GLU A 7 -57.46 25.39 -24.18
N SER A 8 -56.61 24.49 -24.69
CA SER A 8 -55.97 23.47 -23.85
C SER A 8 -54.67 24.07 -23.34
N VAL A 9 -54.71 24.55 -22.10
CA VAL A 9 -53.50 24.87 -21.33
C VAL A 9 -52.76 23.56 -21.12
N ALA A 10 -51.69 23.34 -21.88
CA ALA A 10 -50.75 22.26 -21.62
C ALA A 10 -50.05 22.55 -20.28
N THR A 11 -50.48 21.87 -19.22
CA THR A 11 -49.78 21.80 -17.94
C THR A 11 -48.31 21.40 -18.17
N PRO A 12 -47.33 22.13 -17.59
CA PRO A 12 -45.94 21.74 -17.71
C PRO A 12 -45.74 20.35 -17.09
N SER A 13 -45.18 19.43 -17.87
CA SER A 13 -44.87 18.07 -17.42
C SER A 13 -44.08 18.10 -16.10
N SER A 14 -44.74 17.65 -15.03
CA SER A 14 -44.20 17.56 -13.67
C SER A 14 -43.09 16.50 -13.51
N GLY A 15 -42.78 15.75 -14.57
CA GLY A 15 -41.88 14.59 -14.55
C GLY A 15 -40.38 14.89 -14.47
N SER A 16 -39.91 16.06 -14.93
CA SER A 16 -38.48 16.43 -14.91
C SER A 16 -37.97 16.76 -13.50
N SER A 17 -38.80 17.46 -12.70
CA SER A 17 -38.44 17.88 -11.34
C SER A 17 -38.59 16.78 -10.28
N SER A 18 -39.46 15.77 -10.52
CA SER A 18 -39.63 14.64 -9.61
C SER A 18 -38.43 13.69 -9.65
N GLY A 19 -37.88 13.39 -10.84
CA GLY A 19 -36.76 12.46 -11.01
C GLY A 19 -35.44 12.92 -10.35
N GLY A 20 -35.12 14.22 -10.38
CA GLY A 20 -33.93 14.76 -9.70
C GLY A 20 -34.03 14.70 -8.17
N ARG A 21 -35.23 14.98 -7.64
CA ARG A 21 -35.53 14.89 -6.20
C ARG A 21 -35.43 13.45 -5.70
N THR A 22 -35.92 12.48 -6.47
CA THR A 22 -35.83 11.05 -6.12
C THR A 22 -34.37 10.57 -6.09
N LEU A 23 -33.56 10.92 -7.11
CA LEU A 23 -32.14 10.57 -7.13
C LEU A 23 -31.36 11.18 -5.96
N ARG A 24 -31.63 12.45 -5.62
CA ARG A 24 -31.00 13.10 -4.47
C ARG A 24 -31.37 12.42 -3.16
N ARG A 25 -32.65 12.07 -2.96
CA ARG A 25 -33.08 11.34 -1.75
C ARG A 25 -32.36 9.99 -1.65
N ALA A 26 -32.29 9.23 -2.74
CA ALA A 26 -31.57 7.96 -2.78
C ALA A 26 -30.06 8.14 -2.49
N ALA A 27 -29.44 9.19 -3.05
CA ALA A 27 -28.04 9.53 -2.78
C ALA A 27 -27.80 9.86 -1.31
N LEU A 28 -28.67 10.66 -0.68
CA LEU A 28 -28.57 11.02 0.74
C LEU A 28 -28.73 9.80 1.65
N ILE A 29 -29.65 8.89 1.33
CA ILE A 29 -29.83 7.62 2.08
C ILE A 29 -28.57 6.77 1.96
N ALA A 30 -28.02 6.58 0.76
CA ALA A 30 -26.80 5.82 0.54
C ALA A 30 -25.60 6.43 1.30
N LEU A 31 -25.42 7.75 1.24
CA LEU A 31 -24.34 8.44 1.96
C LEU A 31 -24.52 8.36 3.49
N ALA A 32 -25.75 8.41 4.00
CA ALA A 32 -26.04 8.23 5.42
C ALA A 32 -25.71 6.80 5.89
N LEU A 33 -26.10 5.78 5.12
CA LEU A 33 -25.74 4.39 5.37
C LEU A 33 -24.23 4.18 5.35
N ALA A 34 -23.55 4.72 4.33
CA ALA A 34 -22.09 4.65 4.23
C ALA A 34 -21.39 5.35 5.42
N THR A 35 -21.94 6.47 5.89
CA THR A 35 -21.43 7.18 7.09
C THR A 35 -21.57 6.31 8.32
N GLY A 36 -22.74 5.69 8.53
CA GLY A 36 -22.98 4.78 9.65
C GLY A 36 -22.05 3.57 9.63
N LEU A 37 -21.91 2.90 8.48
CA LEU A 37 -20.99 1.77 8.32
C LEU A 37 -19.52 2.17 8.54
N SER A 38 -19.09 3.30 7.97
CA SER A 38 -17.73 3.80 8.09
C SER A 38 -17.37 4.20 9.53
N GLY A 39 -18.31 4.84 10.25
CA GLY A 39 -18.17 5.16 11.68
C GLY A 39 -18.14 3.91 12.55
N TRP A 40 -19.03 2.95 12.29
CA TRP A 40 -19.03 1.66 12.96
C TRP A 40 -17.72 0.89 12.76
N LEU A 41 -17.21 0.82 11.53
CA LEU A 41 -15.91 0.20 11.22
C LEU A 41 -14.74 0.92 11.90
N ALA A 42 -14.80 2.24 12.04
CA ALA A 42 -13.79 2.99 12.78
C ALA A 42 -13.78 2.64 14.26
N VAL A 43 -14.96 2.47 14.89
CA VAL A 43 -15.08 2.01 16.28
C VAL A 43 -14.58 0.57 16.42
N GLN A 44 -14.98 -0.32 15.51
CA GLN A 44 -14.54 -1.72 15.54
C GLN A 44 -13.04 -1.87 15.30
N GLY A 45 -12.44 -1.06 14.42
CA GLY A 45 -10.99 -1.02 14.18
C GLY A 45 -10.19 -0.39 15.34
N ALA A 46 -10.84 0.34 16.24
CA ALA A 46 -10.25 0.83 17.48
C ALA A 46 -10.36 -0.18 18.63
N GLY A 47 -11.37 -1.07 18.59
CA GLY A 47 -11.54 -2.18 19.52
C GLY A 47 -10.78 -3.44 19.11
N SER A 48 -10.74 -4.42 20.03
CA SER A 48 -10.17 -5.77 19.78
C SER A 48 -11.24 -6.81 19.40
N GLY A 49 -12.44 -6.38 19.04
CA GLY A 49 -13.58 -7.25 18.74
C GLY A 49 -13.52 -7.81 17.31
N SER A 50 -14.03 -9.03 17.12
CA SER A 50 -14.33 -9.53 15.79
C SER A 50 -15.43 -8.66 15.16
N VAL A 51 -15.34 -8.39 13.86
CA VAL A 51 -16.37 -7.66 13.12
C VAL A 51 -17.53 -8.63 12.85
N PRO A 52 -18.73 -8.43 13.43
CA PRO A 52 -19.88 -9.31 13.24
C PRO A 52 -20.19 -9.53 11.76
N GLY A 53 -20.44 -10.79 11.35
CA GLY A 53 -20.77 -11.15 9.96
C GLY A 53 -19.60 -11.05 8.98
N CYS A 54 -18.35 -11.04 9.47
CA CYS A 54 -17.15 -11.12 8.64
C CYS A 54 -16.62 -12.56 8.51
N ASP A 55 -17.49 -13.56 8.56
CA ASP A 55 -17.08 -14.98 8.59
C ASP A 55 -16.42 -15.43 7.26
N ALA A 56 -16.69 -14.71 6.17
CA ALA A 56 -16.13 -14.96 4.83
C ALA A 56 -14.95 -14.04 4.45
N GLY A 57 -14.40 -13.25 5.39
CA GLY A 57 -13.30 -12.32 5.06
C GLY A 57 -12.38 -11.96 6.23
N ASP A 58 -11.29 -11.29 5.90
CA ASP A 58 -10.19 -10.95 6.80
C ASP A 58 -10.32 -9.51 7.37
N CYS A 59 -11.50 -9.15 7.87
CA CYS A 59 -11.77 -7.78 8.35
C CYS A 59 -10.74 -7.31 9.40
N ALA A 60 -10.36 -8.20 10.32
CA ALA A 60 -9.39 -7.88 11.36
C ALA A 60 -8.01 -7.57 10.78
N ALA A 61 -7.56 -8.30 9.76
CA ALA A 61 -6.27 -8.06 9.12
C ALA A 61 -6.26 -6.71 8.38
N VAL A 62 -7.36 -6.38 7.68
CA VAL A 62 -7.51 -5.10 6.97
C VAL A 62 -7.57 -3.93 7.95
N LEU A 63 -8.41 -4.02 8.99
CA LEU A 63 -8.60 -2.96 10.00
C LEU A 63 -7.39 -2.78 10.92
N ALA A 64 -6.57 -3.81 11.15
CA ALA A 64 -5.33 -3.69 11.92
C ALA A 64 -4.14 -3.15 11.11
N SER A 65 -4.24 -3.13 9.77
CA SER A 65 -3.13 -2.75 8.91
C SER A 65 -2.72 -1.28 9.06
N LYS A 66 -1.48 -0.95 8.68
CA LYS A 66 -1.04 0.46 8.63
C LYS A 66 -1.90 1.31 7.69
N TRP A 67 -2.46 0.70 6.65
CA TRP A 67 -3.30 1.36 5.64
C TRP A 67 -4.70 1.70 6.14
N SER A 68 -5.12 1.19 7.32
CA SER A 68 -6.38 1.57 7.93
C SER A 68 -6.26 2.82 8.82
N LYS A 69 -5.06 3.40 8.96
CA LYS A 69 -4.77 4.53 9.85
C LYS A 69 -3.93 5.60 9.16
N VAL A 70 -4.18 6.86 9.51
CA VAL A 70 -3.35 8.00 9.13
C VAL A 70 -3.07 8.79 10.40
N PHE A 71 -1.79 8.97 10.77
CA PHE A 71 -1.38 9.54 12.05
C PHE A 71 -2.07 8.91 13.28
N GLY A 72 -2.33 7.59 13.22
CA GLY A 72 -3.04 6.86 14.28
C GLY A 72 -4.56 6.99 14.27
N VAL A 73 -5.13 7.86 13.44
CA VAL A 73 -6.58 8.07 13.30
C VAL A 73 -7.14 7.08 12.26
N PRO A 74 -8.22 6.33 12.58
CA PRO A 74 -8.83 5.40 11.63
C PRO A 74 -9.32 6.08 10.35
N VAL A 75 -8.96 5.51 9.20
CA VAL A 75 -9.40 5.96 7.86
C VAL A 75 -10.93 6.02 7.76
N GLY A 76 -11.64 5.14 8.47
CA GLY A 76 -13.10 5.14 8.54
C GLY A 76 -13.71 6.46 9.03
N LEU A 77 -13.02 7.21 9.90
CA LEU A 77 -13.48 8.54 10.35
C LEU A 77 -13.37 9.58 9.22
N PHE A 78 -12.28 9.55 8.47
CA PHE A 78 -12.10 10.43 7.30
C PHE A 78 -13.09 10.10 6.18
N GLY A 79 -13.38 8.80 5.97
CA GLY A 79 -14.45 8.35 5.08
C GLY A 79 -15.81 8.90 5.52
N ALA A 80 -16.16 8.72 6.80
CA ALA A 80 -17.42 9.22 7.36
C ALA A 80 -17.56 10.75 7.20
N ALA A 81 -16.52 11.51 7.52
CA ALA A 81 -16.49 12.96 7.33
C ALA A 81 -16.70 13.33 5.86
N THR A 82 -16.02 12.65 4.93
CA THR A 82 -16.15 12.89 3.49
C THR A 82 -17.58 12.65 3.00
N TYR A 83 -18.21 11.58 3.45
CA TYR A 83 -19.59 11.24 3.08
C TYR A 83 -20.59 12.26 3.62
N VAL A 84 -20.41 12.71 4.87
CA VAL A 84 -21.23 13.77 5.48
C VAL A 84 -21.08 15.09 4.72
N ILE A 85 -19.86 15.50 4.38
CA ILE A 85 -19.61 16.74 3.64
C ILE A 85 -20.31 16.68 2.27
N LEU A 86 -20.19 15.57 1.53
CA LEU A 86 -20.89 15.42 0.26
C LEU A 86 -22.42 15.44 0.44
N ALA A 87 -22.95 14.81 1.48
CA ALA A 87 -24.37 14.82 1.78
C ALA A 87 -24.87 16.24 2.11
N VAL A 88 -24.12 17.02 2.89
CA VAL A 88 -24.45 18.41 3.23
C VAL A 88 -24.42 19.31 2.00
N LEU A 89 -23.36 19.22 1.19
CA LEU A 89 -23.22 20.00 -0.05
C LEU A 89 -24.31 19.64 -1.08
N GLY A 90 -24.74 18.37 -1.10
CA GLY A 90 -25.76 17.85 -2.00
C GLY A 90 -27.20 17.87 -1.48
N ALA A 91 -27.42 18.28 -0.23
CA ALA A 91 -28.74 18.26 0.41
C ALA A 91 -29.75 19.19 -0.27
N ARG A 92 -29.26 20.27 -0.89
CA ARG A 92 -30.07 21.26 -1.61
C ARG A 92 -29.53 21.46 -3.03
N PRO A 93 -30.39 21.81 -3.99
CA PRO A 93 -29.92 22.16 -5.34
C PRO A 93 -29.08 23.44 -5.26
N PHE A 94 -28.02 23.49 -6.06
CA PHE A 94 -27.12 24.66 -6.10
C PHE A 94 -27.82 25.87 -6.71
N GLY A 95 -27.72 27.01 -6.04
CA GLY A 95 -28.19 28.30 -6.55
C GLY A 95 -27.25 28.90 -7.61
N PRO A 96 -27.72 29.91 -8.37
CA PRO A 96 -26.87 30.67 -9.28
C PRO A 96 -25.72 31.34 -8.50
N GLY A 97 -24.50 31.28 -9.04
CA GLY A 97 -23.29 31.86 -8.43
C GLY A 97 -22.49 30.94 -7.47
N GLN A 98 -23.02 29.77 -7.08
CA GLN A 98 -22.35 28.84 -6.15
C GLN A 98 -21.31 27.92 -6.84
N TRP A 99 -20.47 28.49 -7.72
CA TRP A 99 -19.55 27.70 -8.56
C TRP A 99 -18.50 26.93 -7.74
N ARG A 100 -17.96 27.53 -6.67
CA ARG A 100 -16.96 26.89 -5.79
C ARG A 100 -17.53 25.66 -5.10
N VAL A 101 -18.77 25.76 -4.63
CA VAL A 101 -19.50 24.68 -3.95
C VAL A 101 -19.78 23.53 -4.92
N ARG A 102 -20.12 23.85 -6.18
CA ARG A 102 -20.28 22.86 -7.26
C ARG A 102 -18.98 22.12 -7.58
N VAL A 103 -17.86 22.85 -7.67
CA VAL A 103 -16.54 22.24 -7.90
C VAL A 103 -16.14 21.34 -6.73
N ALA A 104 -16.31 21.80 -5.49
CA ALA A 104 -16.02 21.01 -4.29
C ALA A 104 -16.88 19.74 -4.22
N GLY A 105 -18.19 19.86 -4.45
CA GLY A 105 -19.10 18.71 -4.49
C GLY A 105 -18.75 17.71 -5.60
N ALA A 106 -18.42 18.20 -6.79
CA ALA A 106 -17.98 17.35 -7.90
C ALA A 106 -16.63 16.67 -7.63
N ALA A 107 -15.69 17.36 -6.97
CA ALA A 107 -14.41 16.79 -6.58
C ALA A 107 -14.59 15.64 -5.58
N LEU A 108 -15.46 15.82 -4.57
CA LEU A 108 -15.82 14.75 -3.62
C LEU A 108 -16.51 13.56 -4.30
N ALA A 109 -17.39 13.83 -5.27
CA ALA A 109 -18.05 12.77 -6.03
C ALA A 109 -17.08 11.95 -6.91
N ILE A 110 -15.91 12.51 -7.27
CA ILE A 110 -14.81 11.80 -7.95
C ILE A 110 -13.87 11.12 -6.94
N LEU A 111 -13.61 11.77 -5.81
CA LEU A 111 -12.68 11.27 -4.79
C LEU A 111 -13.17 9.95 -4.18
N ILE A 112 -14.45 9.83 -3.86
CA ILE A 112 -15.05 8.64 -3.23
C ILE A 112 -14.83 7.34 -4.04
N PRO A 113 -15.18 7.27 -5.35
CA PRO A 113 -14.89 6.09 -6.15
C PRO A 113 -13.39 5.86 -6.36
N THR A 114 -12.59 6.92 -6.47
CA THR A 114 -11.13 6.78 -6.59
C THR A 114 -10.52 6.15 -5.33
N ALA A 115 -11.01 6.55 -4.15
CA ALA A 115 -10.63 5.93 -2.89
C ALA A 115 -11.07 4.46 -2.82
N ALA A 116 -12.26 4.13 -3.32
CA ALA A 116 -12.72 2.73 -3.39
C ALA A 116 -11.78 1.86 -4.23
N VAL A 117 -11.28 2.36 -5.37
CA VAL A 117 -10.30 1.66 -6.21
C VAL A 117 -8.97 1.47 -5.47
N TRP A 118 -8.48 2.52 -4.80
CA TRP A 118 -7.23 2.45 -4.04
C TRP A 118 -7.29 1.45 -2.87
N PHE A 119 -8.33 1.51 -2.03
CA PHE A 119 -8.49 0.58 -0.92
C PHE A 119 -8.83 -0.84 -1.40
N GLY A 120 -9.46 -0.99 -2.57
CA GLY A 120 -9.59 -2.28 -3.25
C GLY A 120 -8.24 -2.84 -3.68
N PHE A 121 -7.38 -2.01 -4.29
CA PHE A 121 -6.01 -2.39 -4.67
C PHE A 121 -5.18 -2.82 -3.45
N LEU A 122 -5.24 -2.05 -2.37
CA LEU A 122 -4.52 -2.37 -1.13
C LEU A 122 -4.97 -3.72 -0.55
N GLN A 123 -6.28 -4.00 -0.51
CA GLN A 123 -6.79 -5.29 -0.04
C GLN A 123 -6.37 -6.46 -0.93
N ALA A 124 -6.48 -6.32 -2.25
CA ALA A 124 -6.21 -7.40 -3.20
C ALA A 124 -4.72 -7.72 -3.38
N PHE A 125 -3.86 -6.69 -3.51
CA PHE A 125 -2.47 -6.88 -3.97
C PHE A 125 -1.44 -6.66 -2.86
N VAL A 126 -1.69 -5.73 -1.93
CA VAL A 126 -0.72 -5.36 -0.89
C VAL A 126 -0.94 -6.18 0.38
N LEU A 127 -2.18 -6.22 0.88
CA LEU A 127 -2.54 -6.94 2.10
C LEU A 127 -2.84 -8.42 1.85
N ARG A 128 -3.30 -8.77 0.65
CA ARG A 128 -3.84 -10.09 0.30
C ARG A 128 -4.88 -10.57 1.33
N ALA A 129 -5.73 -9.65 1.78
CA ALA A 129 -6.74 -9.84 2.81
C ALA A 129 -7.98 -9.04 2.40
N PHE A 130 -9.16 -9.65 2.47
CA PHE A 130 -10.40 -9.05 1.95
C PHE A 130 -11.40 -8.76 3.06
N CYS A 131 -11.85 -7.51 3.19
CA CYS A 131 -12.88 -7.10 4.14
C CYS A 131 -14.21 -6.82 3.41
N PRO A 132 -15.22 -7.69 3.56
CA PRO A 132 -16.54 -7.50 2.95
C PRO A 132 -17.20 -6.20 3.39
N TRP A 133 -17.07 -5.81 4.66
CA TRP A 133 -17.65 -4.59 5.20
C TRP A 133 -17.01 -3.31 4.65
N CYS A 134 -15.68 -3.28 4.48
CA CYS A 134 -15.00 -2.16 3.82
C CYS A 134 -15.46 -2.04 2.37
N THR A 135 -15.56 -3.18 1.68
CA THR A 135 -16.01 -3.23 0.27
C THR A 135 -17.46 -2.78 0.14
N ALA A 136 -18.35 -3.23 1.02
CA ALA A 136 -19.74 -2.80 1.08
C ALA A 136 -19.86 -1.30 1.34
N THR A 137 -19.09 -0.77 2.31
CA THR A 137 -19.04 0.67 2.61
C THR A 137 -18.62 1.47 1.37
N HIS A 138 -17.56 1.04 0.68
CA HIS A 138 -17.10 1.68 -0.55
C HIS A 138 -18.10 1.58 -1.70
N ALA A 139 -18.78 0.45 -1.85
CA ALA A 139 -19.81 0.25 -2.88
C ALA A 139 -21.03 1.17 -2.64
N VAL A 140 -21.51 1.24 -1.40
CA VAL A 140 -22.64 2.11 -1.01
C VAL A 140 -22.26 3.59 -1.15
N ALA A 141 -21.08 3.99 -0.68
CA ALA A 141 -20.58 5.36 -0.81
C ALA A 141 -20.42 5.78 -2.28
N THR A 142 -19.84 4.90 -3.12
CA THR A 142 -19.66 5.14 -4.56
C THR A 142 -21.02 5.29 -5.25
N THR A 143 -21.98 4.44 -4.90
CA THR A 143 -23.35 4.53 -5.41
C THR A 143 -23.98 5.87 -5.03
N GLY A 144 -23.86 6.28 -3.76
CA GLY A 144 -24.32 7.59 -3.28
C GLY A 144 -23.70 8.77 -4.03
N ALA A 145 -22.39 8.73 -4.26
CA ALA A 145 -21.65 9.76 -5.00
C ALA A 145 -22.11 9.87 -6.46
N ILE A 146 -22.27 8.74 -7.15
CA ILE A 146 -22.76 8.69 -8.54
C ILE A 146 -24.20 9.22 -8.63
N LEU A 147 -25.08 8.76 -7.73
CA LEU A 147 -26.47 9.22 -7.70
C LEU A 147 -26.56 10.73 -7.43
N MET A 148 -25.71 11.27 -6.55
CA MET A 148 -25.63 12.71 -6.29
C MET A 148 -25.18 13.49 -7.53
N ALA A 149 -24.14 13.03 -8.22
CA ALA A 149 -23.67 13.63 -9.45
C ALA A 149 -24.74 13.60 -10.57
N LEU A 150 -25.49 12.50 -10.67
CA LEU A 150 -26.61 12.36 -11.61
C LEU A 150 -27.78 13.28 -11.25
N ALA A 151 -28.09 13.45 -9.96
CA ALA A 151 -29.10 14.39 -9.49
C ALA A 151 -28.75 15.83 -9.91
N TRP A 152 -27.51 16.26 -9.66
CA TRP A 152 -27.03 17.60 -10.07
C TRP A 152 -27.06 17.79 -11.59
N ARG A 153 -26.70 16.76 -12.37
CA ARG A 153 -26.79 16.81 -13.84
C ARG A 153 -28.23 16.95 -14.34
N ARG A 154 -29.21 16.33 -13.68
CA ARG A 154 -30.63 16.46 -14.05
C ARG A 154 -31.21 17.80 -13.63
N GLU A 155 -30.87 18.29 -12.44
CA GLU A 155 -31.34 19.58 -11.94
C GLU A 155 -30.77 20.77 -12.74
N GLY A 156 -29.51 20.67 -13.18
CA GLY A 156 -28.90 21.64 -14.09
C GLY A 156 -29.54 21.69 -15.48
N ARG A 157 -30.16 20.59 -15.93
CA ARG A 157 -30.91 20.52 -17.21
C ARG A 157 -32.33 21.08 -17.09
N GLY A 158 -32.99 20.92 -15.93
CA GLY A 158 -34.34 21.43 -15.68
C GLY A 158 -34.43 22.94 -15.49
N ALA A 159 -33.35 23.59 -15.03
CA ALA A 159 -33.29 25.06 -14.93
C ALA A 159 -33.12 25.74 -16.31
N GLY A 160 -32.52 25.06 -17.29
CA GLY A 160 -32.30 25.60 -18.64
C GLY A 160 -33.53 25.58 -19.56
N THR A 161 -34.63 24.94 -19.14
CA THR A 161 -35.86 24.83 -19.95
C THR A 161 -36.95 25.84 -19.58
N ALA A 162 -36.80 26.62 -18.51
CA ALA A 162 -37.84 27.51 -18.00
C ALA A 162 -37.66 29.00 -18.37
N GLY A 163 -36.62 29.37 -19.13
CA GLY A 163 -36.42 30.76 -19.52
C GLY A 163 -35.21 30.94 -20.44
N THR A 164 -35.42 30.75 -21.74
CA THR A 164 -34.72 31.36 -22.89
C THR A 164 -34.85 30.44 -24.10
N THR A 165 -35.81 30.75 -24.95
CA THR A 165 -35.88 30.28 -26.34
C THR A 165 -34.72 30.89 -27.12
N GLY A 166 -33.51 30.32 -27.01
CA GLY A 166 -32.36 30.82 -27.76
C GLY A 166 -31.12 29.93 -27.74
N ARG A 167 -30.46 29.83 -28.91
CA ARG A 167 -29.17 29.16 -29.18
C ARG A 167 -28.03 29.59 -28.21
N LYS A 168 -28.19 30.73 -27.52
CA LYS A 168 -27.28 31.29 -26.51
C LYS A 168 -27.35 30.56 -25.15
N GLY A 169 -28.54 30.24 -24.64
CA GLY A 169 -28.71 29.53 -23.35
C GLY A 169 -28.24 28.06 -23.39
N ARG A 170 -28.25 27.44 -24.58
CA ARG A 170 -27.69 26.08 -24.80
C ARG A 170 -26.15 26.05 -24.81
N ARG A 171 -25.50 27.16 -25.15
CA ARG A 171 -24.03 27.30 -25.19
C ARG A 171 -23.48 27.60 -23.79
N GLU A 172 -24.16 28.48 -23.04
CA GLU A 172 -23.83 28.84 -21.66
C GLU A 172 -23.99 27.65 -20.68
N THR A 173 -25.00 26.79 -20.87
CA THR A 173 -25.19 25.58 -20.04
C THR A 173 -24.14 24.49 -20.31
N ALA A 174 -23.60 24.40 -21.54
CA ALA A 174 -22.54 23.47 -21.90
C ALA A 174 -21.14 23.95 -21.45
N GLU A 175 -20.90 25.26 -21.50
CA GLU A 175 -19.68 25.90 -20.95
C GLU A 175 -19.66 25.88 -19.42
N ALA A 176 -20.78 26.13 -18.75
CA ALA A 176 -20.90 26.02 -17.30
C ALA A 176 -20.69 24.59 -16.78
N ALA A 177 -21.09 23.57 -17.56
CA ALA A 177 -20.81 22.18 -17.23
C ALA A 177 -19.32 21.84 -17.41
N ARG A 178 -18.66 22.33 -18.47
CA ARG A 178 -17.21 22.13 -18.68
C ARG A 178 -16.35 22.88 -17.63
N GLY A 179 -16.83 24.00 -17.12
CA GLY A 179 -16.12 24.80 -16.09
C GLY A 179 -16.07 24.17 -14.69
N VAL A 180 -16.94 23.20 -14.37
CA VAL A 180 -16.98 22.57 -13.03
C VAL A 180 -16.12 21.30 -12.95
N TRP A 181 -16.21 20.42 -13.95
CA TRP A 181 -15.59 19.09 -13.88
C TRP A 181 -14.07 19.14 -14.02
N GLY A 182 -13.51 20.03 -14.85
CA GLY A 182 -12.05 20.18 -14.99
C GLY A 182 -11.34 20.51 -13.67
N PRO A 183 -11.71 21.62 -12.99
CA PRO A 183 -11.19 21.95 -11.67
C PRO A 183 -11.48 20.88 -10.61
N ALA A 184 -12.64 20.20 -10.68
CA ALA A 184 -12.99 19.13 -9.77
C ALA A 184 -12.07 17.90 -9.90
N PHE A 185 -11.70 17.51 -11.13
CA PHE A 185 -10.71 16.44 -11.37
C PHE A 185 -9.34 16.80 -10.81
N ALA A 186 -8.87 18.04 -11.05
CA ALA A 186 -7.59 18.50 -10.50
C ALA A 186 -7.58 18.47 -8.97
N CYS A 187 -8.65 18.95 -8.32
CA CYS A 187 -8.77 18.92 -6.86
C CYS A 187 -8.79 17.48 -6.32
N ALA A 188 -9.57 16.58 -6.95
CA ALA A 188 -9.65 15.19 -6.54
C ALA A 188 -8.30 14.45 -6.73
N ALA A 189 -7.58 14.71 -7.83
CA ALA A 189 -6.27 14.12 -8.09
C ALA A 189 -5.22 14.58 -7.08
N VAL A 190 -5.18 15.88 -6.76
CA VAL A 190 -4.26 16.42 -5.73
C VAL A 190 -4.59 15.84 -4.36
N ALA A 191 -5.87 15.82 -3.97
CA ALA A 191 -6.28 15.25 -2.68
C ALA A 191 -5.94 13.76 -2.58
N MET A 192 -6.20 12.98 -3.64
CA MET A 192 -5.89 11.56 -3.67
C MET A 192 -4.38 11.30 -3.68
N GLY A 193 -3.61 12.03 -4.49
CA GLY A 193 -2.16 11.92 -4.54
C GLY A 193 -1.50 12.28 -3.21
N GLY A 194 -1.98 13.35 -2.56
CA GLY A 194 -1.55 13.72 -1.20
C GLY A 194 -1.89 12.63 -0.19
N TRP A 195 -3.11 12.08 -0.23
CA TRP A 195 -3.53 10.98 0.65
C TRP A 195 -2.68 9.72 0.48
N MET A 196 -2.42 9.32 -0.77
CA MET A 196 -1.56 8.18 -1.11
C MET A 196 -0.12 8.43 -0.65
N GLY A 197 0.41 9.62 -0.87
CA GLY A 197 1.74 10.03 -0.42
C GLY A 197 1.86 9.96 1.10
N VAL A 198 0.88 10.50 1.85
CA VAL A 198 0.85 10.42 3.31
C VAL A 198 0.80 8.97 3.79
N GLN A 199 -0.01 8.10 3.19
CA GLN A 199 -0.04 6.68 3.58
C GLN A 199 1.26 5.93 3.24
N ALA A 200 1.91 6.26 2.12
CA ALA A 200 3.16 5.64 1.72
C ALA A 200 4.35 6.09 2.58
N LEU A 201 4.37 7.36 3.00
CA LEU A 201 5.40 7.95 3.85
C LEU A 201 5.13 7.76 5.34
N SER A 202 3.90 7.37 5.72
CA SER A 202 3.57 7.05 7.11
C SER A 202 4.42 5.87 7.55
N PRO A 203 5.21 6.01 8.63
CA PRO A 203 6.02 4.91 9.13
C PRO A 203 5.12 3.73 9.45
N GLU A 204 5.63 2.51 9.29
CA GLU A 204 4.91 1.35 9.79
C GLU A 204 4.60 1.62 11.28
N PRO A 205 3.34 1.42 11.72
CA PRO A 205 3.07 1.48 13.14
C PRO A 205 4.06 0.51 13.79
N PRO A 206 4.76 0.94 14.85
CA PRO A 206 5.69 0.06 15.53
C PRO A 206 4.95 -1.26 15.81
N PRO A 207 5.62 -2.43 15.68
CA PRO A 207 5.00 -3.71 16.02
C PRO A 207 4.27 -3.52 17.34
N ALA A 208 2.99 -3.90 17.37
CA ALA A 208 2.03 -3.54 18.41
C ALA A 208 2.76 -3.50 19.76
N ARG A 209 3.01 -2.27 20.28
CA ARG A 209 3.85 -2.11 21.48
C ARG A 209 3.33 -3.09 22.51
N ILE A 210 4.18 -4.06 22.84
CA ILE A 210 3.91 -5.01 23.90
C ILE A 210 3.59 -4.18 25.12
N VAL A 211 2.42 -4.39 25.69
CA VAL A 211 2.12 -3.81 27.01
C VAL A 211 2.56 -4.82 28.02
N THR A 212 3.52 -4.39 28.82
CA THR A 212 4.05 -5.08 29.99
C THR A 212 3.39 -4.46 31.21
N ALA A 213 2.73 -5.26 32.04
CA ALA A 213 2.33 -4.85 33.37
C ALA A 213 2.68 -5.93 34.41
N SER A 214 3.22 -5.50 35.56
CA SER A 214 3.55 -6.37 36.67
C SER A 214 2.34 -6.62 37.58
N MET A 215 2.15 -7.87 37.99
CA MET A 215 1.14 -8.29 38.97
C MET A 215 1.52 -7.80 40.38
N GLY A 216 1.33 -6.50 40.69
CA GLY A 216 1.64 -5.96 42.02
C GLY A 216 1.38 -4.46 42.26
N THR A 217 1.15 -3.66 41.23
CA THR A 217 0.84 -2.22 41.37
C THR A 217 -0.66 -1.96 41.29
N THR A 218 -1.36 -2.08 42.42
CA THR A 218 -2.64 -1.40 42.62
C THR A 218 -2.36 0.02 43.10
N SER A 219 -2.26 0.98 42.17
CA SER A 219 -2.31 2.40 42.55
C SER A 219 -3.75 2.75 42.96
N GLY A 220 -3.99 2.81 44.27
CA GLY A 220 -5.14 3.52 44.81
C GLY A 220 -5.05 5.00 44.43
N GLY A 221 -6.12 5.53 43.84
CA GLY A 221 -6.24 6.93 43.49
C GLY A 221 -7.53 7.19 42.73
N GLY A 222 -8.58 7.60 43.44
CA GLY A 222 -9.90 7.88 42.88
C GLY A 222 -9.91 9.09 41.95
N THR A 223 -10.90 9.14 41.04
CA THR A 223 -12.05 10.07 41.13
C THR A 223 -13.00 9.88 39.93
N ASN A 224 -14.28 9.71 40.25
CA ASN A 224 -15.52 10.05 39.54
C ASN A 224 -15.64 9.90 38.01
N ALA A 225 -16.58 9.03 37.58
CA ALA A 225 -17.79 9.43 36.84
C ALA A 225 -18.80 8.27 36.65
N GLY A 226 -19.86 8.28 37.47
CA GLY A 226 -21.29 8.10 37.14
C GLY A 226 -21.87 6.82 36.48
N PRO A 227 -23.13 6.44 36.79
CA PRO A 227 -23.65 5.07 36.66
C PRO A 227 -24.65 4.87 35.50
N VAL A 228 -24.72 3.66 34.92
CA VAL A 228 -25.86 3.16 34.12
C VAL A 228 -25.90 1.63 34.29
N ALA A 229 -26.69 1.13 35.24
CA ALA A 229 -28.04 0.58 35.10
C ALA A 229 -28.07 -0.90 34.68
N ASP A 230 -28.41 -1.72 35.67
CA ASP A 230 -28.89 -3.11 35.60
C ASP A 230 -30.17 -3.21 34.73
N PRO A 231 -30.48 -4.40 34.19
CA PRO A 231 -31.47 -5.20 34.91
C PRO A 231 -31.19 -6.71 34.91
N SER A 232 -31.25 -7.29 36.11
CA SER A 232 -31.68 -8.68 36.34
C SER A 232 -33.19 -8.83 36.09
N PRO A 233 -33.69 -10.05 35.80
CA PRO A 233 -34.20 -10.93 36.86
C PRO A 233 -33.63 -12.37 36.69
N GLY A 234 -33.28 -13.10 37.75
CA GLY A 234 -34.18 -13.59 38.79
C GLY A 234 -34.41 -15.09 38.56
N GLY A 235 -33.74 -15.94 39.34
CA GLY A 235 -33.89 -17.40 39.28
C GLY A 235 -32.89 -18.11 40.20
N GLU A 236 -33.28 -18.29 41.46
CA GLU A 236 -32.63 -19.18 42.44
C GLU A 236 -32.52 -20.62 41.92
N SER A 237 -31.37 -21.27 42.15
CA SER A 237 -31.33 -22.54 42.89
C SER A 237 -29.90 -23.02 43.18
N ALA A 238 -29.66 -23.24 44.47
CA ALA A 238 -28.83 -24.25 45.12
C ALA A 238 -27.33 -24.34 44.76
N ALA A 239 -26.52 -23.81 45.69
CA ALA A 239 -25.13 -24.16 45.89
C ALA A 239 -24.96 -25.58 46.45
N VAL A 240 -23.91 -26.28 46.01
CA VAL A 240 -23.31 -27.45 46.66
C VAL A 240 -21.86 -27.07 47.02
N PRO A 241 -21.38 -27.26 48.27
CA PRO A 241 -20.06 -26.79 48.68
C PRO A 241 -18.95 -27.78 48.28
N ALA A 242 -17.83 -27.24 47.82
CA ALA A 242 -16.54 -27.95 47.74
C ALA A 242 -15.82 -27.90 49.11
N PRO A 243 -15.03 -28.92 49.50
CA PRO A 243 -14.45 -28.98 50.84
C PRO A 243 -13.14 -28.19 50.96
N GLY A 244 -13.04 -27.45 52.08
CA GLY A 244 -11.86 -27.23 52.92
C GLY A 244 -10.52 -26.81 52.28
N VAL A 245 -10.23 -25.51 52.32
CA VAL A 245 -8.85 -24.97 52.23
C VAL A 245 -8.46 -24.47 53.62
N GLU A 246 -7.52 -25.17 54.26
CA GLU A 246 -6.80 -24.65 55.43
C GLU A 246 -5.86 -23.52 54.99
N ARG A 247 -5.94 -22.38 55.69
CA ARG A 247 -5.02 -21.25 55.53
C ARG A 247 -3.71 -21.58 56.22
N GLY A 248 -2.63 -21.68 55.44
CA GLY A 248 -1.24 -21.64 55.92
C GLY A 248 -0.57 -20.36 55.42
N ASP A 249 0.20 -19.74 56.31
CA ASP A 249 0.74 -18.38 56.22
C ASP A 249 1.64 -18.11 55.00
N ALA A 250 1.57 -16.87 54.53
CA ALA A 250 2.26 -16.37 53.36
C ALA A 250 3.69 -15.89 53.68
N GLU A 251 4.68 -16.52 53.05
CA GLU A 251 6.00 -15.91 52.81
C GLU A 251 6.06 -15.37 51.37
N ALA A 252 6.33 -14.07 51.25
CA ALA A 252 6.52 -13.37 50.00
C ALA A 252 7.91 -13.70 49.41
N GLY A 253 7.97 -14.67 48.49
CA GLY A 253 9.17 -15.07 47.77
C GLY A 253 8.97 -15.09 46.25
N SER A 254 9.83 -14.35 45.54
CA SER A 254 10.04 -14.26 44.07
C SER A 254 9.20 -15.18 43.17
N GLY A 255 8.19 -14.61 42.51
CA GLY A 255 7.28 -15.33 41.62
C GLY A 255 7.84 -15.69 40.24
N GLY A 256 8.92 -16.49 40.20
CA GLY A 256 9.53 -17.00 38.97
C GLY A 256 10.43 -18.23 39.10
N ARG A 257 10.79 -18.68 40.31
CA ARG A 257 11.39 -20.02 40.53
C ARG A 257 10.36 -20.92 41.19
N THR A 258 10.30 -22.18 40.73
CA THR A 258 9.37 -23.22 41.18
C THR A 258 9.13 -23.19 42.70
N VAL A 259 7.87 -22.97 43.09
CA VAL A 259 7.43 -23.11 44.49
C VAL A 259 7.31 -24.60 44.87
N ALA A 260 7.10 -25.48 43.88
CA ALA A 260 7.24 -26.92 43.91
C ALA A 260 7.32 -27.43 42.46
N ALA A 261 7.99 -28.56 42.19
CA ALA A 261 8.20 -29.10 40.84
C ALA A 261 6.90 -29.16 40.01
N GLY A 262 6.85 -28.44 38.88
CA GLY A 262 5.75 -28.51 37.90
C GLY A 262 4.50 -27.66 38.16
N ARG A 263 4.48 -26.77 39.17
CA ARG A 263 3.33 -25.88 39.43
C ARG A 263 3.67 -24.40 39.28
N LEU A 264 2.73 -23.62 38.73
CA LEU A 264 2.85 -22.17 38.53
C LEU A 264 1.65 -21.44 39.12
N ARG A 265 1.90 -20.56 40.09
CA ARG A 265 0.88 -19.70 40.71
C ARG A 265 0.86 -18.33 40.05
N LEU A 266 -0.32 -17.88 39.63
CA LEU A 266 -0.56 -16.58 39.00
C LEU A 266 -1.45 -15.70 39.88
N HIS A 267 -1.39 -14.38 39.67
CA HIS A 267 -2.26 -13.40 40.33
C HIS A 267 -2.31 -13.60 41.85
N GLN A 268 -1.15 -13.58 42.50
CA GLN A 268 -1.01 -13.76 43.96
C GLN A 268 -1.60 -15.09 44.47
N GLY A 269 -1.52 -16.16 43.67
CA GLY A 269 -2.02 -17.49 44.04
C GLY A 269 -3.50 -17.72 43.75
N ARG A 270 -4.20 -16.76 43.12
CA ARG A 270 -5.59 -16.94 42.68
C ARG A 270 -5.75 -18.09 41.69
N PHE A 271 -4.76 -18.29 40.81
CA PHE A 271 -4.76 -19.40 39.87
C PHE A 271 -3.52 -20.26 40.11
N ASP A 272 -3.71 -21.57 40.22
CA ASP A 272 -2.65 -22.55 40.40
C ASP A 272 -2.68 -23.53 39.23
N LEU A 273 -1.65 -23.45 38.37
CA LEU A 273 -1.54 -24.23 37.15
C LEU A 273 -0.59 -25.40 37.38
N ASP A 274 -1.05 -26.61 37.02
CA ASP A 274 -0.26 -27.83 37.12
C ASP A 274 0.16 -28.31 35.72
N ALA A 275 1.48 -28.37 35.49
CA ALA A 275 2.08 -28.73 34.20
C ALA A 275 1.75 -30.16 33.75
N ARG A 276 1.26 -31.01 34.67
CA ARG A 276 0.87 -32.39 34.36
C ARG A 276 -0.60 -32.50 33.97
N GLU A 277 -1.44 -31.55 34.37
CA GLU A 277 -2.88 -31.56 34.12
C GLU A 277 -3.33 -30.62 33.01
N LEU A 278 -2.45 -29.74 32.53
CA LEU A 278 -2.74 -28.73 31.52
C LEU A 278 -1.86 -28.86 30.27
N PRO A 279 -2.35 -28.44 29.08
CA PRO A 279 -1.54 -28.42 27.87
C PRO A 279 -0.25 -27.64 28.03
N LEU A 280 0.88 -28.30 27.75
CA LEU A 280 2.22 -27.79 27.95
C LEU A 280 3.11 -28.15 26.76
N VAL A 281 3.89 -27.18 26.28
CA VAL A 281 5.04 -27.42 25.39
C VAL A 281 6.31 -27.35 26.23
N GLY A 282 7.20 -28.34 26.08
CA GLY A 282 8.38 -28.52 26.92
C GLY A 282 8.16 -29.58 28.02
N SER A 283 9.07 -29.66 28.98
CA SER A 283 8.97 -30.63 30.08
C SER A 283 8.10 -30.09 31.23
N PRO A 284 7.19 -30.91 31.82
CA PRO A 284 6.47 -30.53 33.02
C PRO A 284 7.38 -30.44 34.26
N GLU A 285 8.57 -31.02 34.21
CA GLU A 285 9.63 -30.90 35.21
C GLU A 285 10.55 -29.70 34.96
N ALA A 286 10.28 -28.88 33.94
CA ALA A 286 11.12 -27.74 33.61
C ALA A 286 11.25 -26.78 34.81
N PRO A 287 12.48 -26.33 35.14
CA PRO A 287 12.73 -25.42 36.26
C PRO A 287 12.11 -24.02 36.05
N TYR A 288 11.77 -23.67 34.80
CA TYR A 288 11.13 -22.41 34.46
C TYR A 288 9.81 -22.69 33.74
N LEU A 289 8.73 -22.09 34.24
CA LEU A 289 7.39 -22.19 33.65
C LEU A 289 6.90 -20.80 33.23
N ALA A 290 6.24 -20.73 32.09
CA ALA A 290 5.57 -19.54 31.59
C ALA A 290 4.20 -19.91 31.00
N VAL A 291 3.37 -18.91 30.74
CA VAL A 291 2.05 -19.12 30.11
C VAL A 291 2.00 -18.39 28.78
N MET A 292 1.36 -19.02 27.79
CA MET A 292 0.88 -18.38 26.57
C MET A 292 -0.63 -18.64 26.44
N ILE A 293 -1.42 -17.56 26.41
CA ILE A 293 -2.83 -17.63 26.02
C ILE A 293 -2.87 -17.48 24.50
N SER A 294 -3.35 -18.51 23.80
CA SER A 294 -3.26 -18.61 22.34
C SER A 294 -4.52 -19.14 21.66
N ASP A 295 -4.65 -18.78 20.39
CA ASP A 295 -5.65 -19.30 19.45
C ASP A 295 -4.90 -19.74 18.18
N TYR A 296 -5.13 -20.97 17.71
CA TYR A 296 -4.53 -21.49 16.46
C TYR A 296 -4.88 -20.61 15.25
N SER A 297 -6.08 -20.02 15.23
CA SER A 297 -6.55 -19.13 14.16
C SER A 297 -5.92 -17.74 14.23
N CYS A 298 -5.32 -17.35 15.37
CA CYS A 298 -4.67 -16.05 15.52
C CYS A 298 -3.28 -16.02 14.88
N ARG A 299 -3.13 -15.19 13.83
CA ARG A 299 -1.84 -14.99 13.12
C ARG A 299 -0.70 -14.56 14.04
N TYR A 300 -0.96 -13.70 15.02
CA TYR A 300 0.07 -13.26 15.96
C TYR A 300 0.51 -14.39 16.91
N CYS A 301 -0.41 -15.28 17.31
CA CYS A 301 -0.07 -16.46 18.10
C CYS A 301 0.84 -17.40 17.31
N ARG A 302 0.51 -17.66 16.02
CA ARG A 302 1.34 -18.49 15.13
C ARG A 302 2.73 -17.91 14.90
N ASN A 303 2.83 -16.60 14.68
CA ASN A 303 4.12 -15.91 14.56
C ASN A 303 4.97 -16.07 15.83
N ALA A 304 4.35 -15.87 17.00
CA ALA A 304 5.05 -16.00 18.27
C ALA A 304 5.51 -17.45 18.53
N HIS A 305 4.66 -18.45 18.23
CA HIS A 305 5.01 -19.86 18.36
C HIS A 305 6.19 -20.27 17.47
N ARG A 306 6.22 -19.81 16.22
CA ARG A 306 7.39 -20.03 15.34
C ARG A 306 8.67 -19.45 15.92
N THR A 307 8.60 -18.23 16.46
CA THR A 307 9.76 -17.57 17.08
C THR A 307 10.20 -18.30 18.35
N LEU A 308 9.26 -18.84 19.12
CA LEU A 308 9.54 -19.61 20.33
C LEU A 308 10.32 -20.89 20.04
N HIS A 309 10.15 -21.49 18.86
CA HIS A 309 10.96 -22.66 18.45
C HIS A 309 12.46 -22.33 18.48
N ASP A 310 12.87 -21.23 17.85
CA ASP A 310 14.26 -20.74 17.86
C ASP A 310 14.74 -20.42 19.29
N VAL A 311 13.82 -19.95 20.15
CA VAL A 311 14.11 -19.64 21.55
C VAL A 311 14.37 -20.91 22.38
N TRP A 312 13.58 -21.97 22.19
CA TRP A 312 13.79 -23.25 22.87
C TRP A 312 15.13 -23.89 22.50
N GLU A 313 15.53 -23.84 21.23
CA GLU A 313 16.85 -24.30 20.80
C GLU A 313 17.99 -23.54 21.51
N GLY A 314 17.83 -22.22 21.69
CA GLY A 314 18.81 -21.36 22.35
C GLY A 314 18.86 -21.47 23.89
N LEU A 315 17.75 -21.86 24.54
CA LEU A 315 17.65 -21.97 26.01
C LEU A 315 17.95 -23.39 26.52
N GLY A 316 17.85 -24.41 25.66
CA GLY A 316 17.83 -25.82 26.04
C GLY A 316 16.38 -26.30 26.22
N THR A 317 15.99 -27.36 25.51
CA THR A 317 14.59 -27.82 25.36
C THR A 317 13.90 -28.19 26.67
N ASP A 318 14.67 -28.60 27.68
CA ASP A 318 14.13 -29.15 28.93
C ASP A 318 14.05 -28.10 30.06
N ARG A 319 14.48 -26.87 29.79
CA ARG A 319 14.58 -25.82 30.82
C ARG A 319 13.33 -24.95 30.92
N LEU A 320 12.54 -24.86 29.85
CA LEU A 320 11.34 -24.03 29.78
C LEU A 320 10.11 -24.89 29.44
N GLY A 321 9.12 -24.88 30.34
CA GLY A 321 7.77 -25.35 30.08
C GLY A 321 6.84 -24.18 29.81
N LEU A 322 6.10 -24.20 28.70
CA LEU A 322 5.14 -23.16 28.34
C LEU A 322 3.72 -23.75 28.36
N PHE A 323 2.89 -23.27 29.29
CA PHE A 323 1.46 -23.59 29.31
C PHE A 323 0.78 -22.98 28.09
N MET A 324 0.07 -23.81 27.32
CA MET A 324 -0.68 -23.39 26.13
C MET A 324 -2.15 -23.29 26.50
N LEU A 325 -2.57 -22.13 27.03
CA LEU A 325 -3.95 -21.92 27.48
C LEU A 325 -4.85 -21.51 26.31
N PRO A 326 -5.99 -22.20 26.11
CA PRO A 326 -6.81 -22.02 24.91
C PRO A 326 -7.68 -20.77 24.95
N SER A 327 -7.58 -19.95 23.90
CA SER A 327 -8.51 -18.87 23.59
C SER A 327 -9.13 -19.10 22.20
N TYR A 328 -10.28 -18.49 21.94
CA TYR A 328 -10.97 -18.57 20.65
C TYR A 328 -11.76 -17.29 20.36
N GLY A 329 -11.74 -16.86 19.10
CA GLY A 329 -12.53 -15.72 18.61
C GLY A 329 -13.79 -16.08 17.82
N SER A 330 -13.95 -17.35 17.43
CA SER A 330 -15.07 -17.83 16.61
C SER A 330 -15.50 -19.25 16.99
N ALA A 331 -16.65 -19.70 16.47
CA ALA A 331 -17.15 -21.05 16.69
C ALA A 331 -16.20 -22.11 16.08
N GLU A 332 -15.62 -21.82 14.92
CA GLU A 332 -14.66 -22.67 14.23
C GLU A 332 -13.36 -22.81 15.02
N SER A 333 -12.80 -21.70 15.50
CA SER A 333 -11.61 -21.73 16.37
C SER A 333 -11.88 -22.53 17.64
N ARG A 334 -13.06 -22.33 18.26
CA ARG A 334 -13.48 -23.10 19.45
C ARG A 334 -13.53 -24.60 19.17
N GLU A 335 -14.06 -25.00 18.01
CA GLU A 335 -14.12 -26.42 17.62
C GLU A 335 -12.72 -27.01 17.38
N ILE A 336 -11.81 -26.27 16.74
CA ILE A 336 -10.41 -26.68 16.59
C ILE A 336 -9.77 -26.86 17.97
N GLN A 337 -9.91 -25.88 18.87
CA GLN A 337 -9.39 -25.96 20.24
C GLN A 337 -9.95 -27.18 20.96
N ARG A 338 -11.26 -27.42 20.89
CA ARG A 338 -11.93 -28.56 21.51
C ARG A 338 -11.34 -29.90 21.05
N MET A 339 -11.16 -30.11 19.74
CA MET A 339 -10.56 -31.35 19.21
C MET A 339 -9.10 -31.51 19.63
N MET A 340 -8.33 -30.42 19.64
CA MET A 340 -6.93 -30.45 20.07
C MET A 340 -6.81 -30.77 21.56
N LEU A 341 -7.66 -30.18 22.41
CA LEU A 341 -7.68 -30.45 23.84
C LEU A 341 -8.12 -31.89 24.17
N ALA A 342 -9.13 -32.40 23.47
CA ALA A 342 -9.52 -33.81 23.58
C ALA A 342 -8.35 -34.73 23.19
N THR A 343 -7.65 -34.41 22.09
CA THR A 343 -6.45 -35.14 21.66
C THR A 343 -5.36 -35.10 22.73
N TRP A 344 -5.09 -33.94 23.33
CA TRP A 344 -4.08 -33.81 24.39
C TRP A 344 -4.33 -34.74 25.59
N ARG A 345 -5.60 -34.95 25.97
CA ARG A 345 -5.96 -35.83 27.08
C ARG A 345 -5.65 -37.31 26.81
N VAL A 346 -5.73 -37.73 25.55
CA VAL A 346 -5.58 -39.15 25.17
C VAL A 346 -4.25 -39.47 24.48
N ASP A 347 -3.58 -38.48 23.91
CA ASP A 347 -2.29 -38.58 23.22
C ASP A 347 -1.57 -37.21 23.15
N ARG A 348 -0.63 -36.98 24.09
CA ARG A 348 0.09 -35.70 24.21
C ARG A 348 1.10 -35.46 23.09
N ASP A 349 1.72 -36.52 22.58
CA ASP A 349 2.71 -36.42 21.51
C ASP A 349 2.04 -36.12 20.16
N LEU A 350 0.90 -36.77 19.90
CA LEU A 350 0.09 -36.45 18.72
C LEU A 350 -0.42 -35.02 18.78
N TRP A 351 -0.92 -34.57 19.93
CA TRP A 351 -1.31 -33.16 20.12
C TRP A 351 -0.17 -32.21 19.78
N ARG A 352 1.04 -32.46 20.31
CA ARG A 352 2.22 -31.61 20.07
C ARG A 352 2.56 -31.54 18.58
N SER A 353 2.62 -32.69 17.91
CA SER A 353 2.90 -32.76 16.46
C SER A 353 1.87 -31.98 15.64
N VAL A 354 0.59 -32.16 15.92
CA VAL A 354 -0.48 -31.48 15.17
C VAL A 354 -0.55 -29.99 15.52
N ALA A 355 -0.30 -29.61 16.77
CA ALA A 355 -0.22 -28.21 17.18
C ALA A 355 0.90 -27.48 16.42
N ASP A 356 2.08 -28.09 16.29
CA ASP A 356 3.19 -27.51 15.50
C ASP A 356 2.83 -27.37 14.02
N ASP A 357 2.06 -28.30 13.44
CA ASP A 357 1.56 -28.19 12.07
C ASP A 357 0.54 -27.05 11.91
N LEU A 358 -0.32 -26.82 12.90
CA LEU A 358 -1.29 -25.73 12.89
C LEU A 358 -0.61 -24.37 13.07
N TYR A 359 0.30 -24.25 14.03
CA TYR A 359 1.08 -23.02 14.24
C TYR A 359 2.05 -22.74 13.09
N GLY A 360 2.59 -23.80 12.46
CA GLY A 360 3.45 -23.74 11.29
C GLY A 360 2.71 -23.53 9.96
N GLU A 361 1.38 -23.46 9.97
CA GLU A 361 0.52 -23.34 8.77
C GLU A 361 0.75 -24.47 7.75
N ARG A 362 1.18 -25.65 8.21
CA ARG A 362 1.33 -26.87 7.39
C ARG A 362 0.01 -27.61 7.22
N THR A 363 -0.98 -27.31 8.07
CA THR A 363 -2.34 -27.85 8.02
C THR A 363 -3.34 -26.70 7.88
N THR A 364 -4.36 -26.87 7.03
CA THR A 364 -5.45 -25.91 6.86
C THR A 364 -6.20 -25.67 8.17
N LEU A 365 -6.34 -24.41 8.56
CA LEU A 365 -7.03 -23.99 9.78
C LEU A 365 -8.55 -23.96 9.60
N HIS A 366 -9.13 -25.15 9.45
CA HIS A 366 -10.58 -25.34 9.36
C HIS A 366 -11.00 -26.60 10.15
N PRO A 367 -12.12 -26.59 10.90
CA PRO A 367 -12.53 -27.71 11.74
C PRO A 367 -12.57 -29.06 11.01
N THR A 368 -13.09 -29.10 9.77
CA THR A 368 -13.13 -30.35 8.99
C THR A 368 -11.75 -30.88 8.62
N ALA A 369 -10.81 -30.01 8.28
CA ALA A 369 -9.43 -30.40 7.94
C ALA A 369 -8.69 -30.93 9.18
N VAL A 370 -8.80 -30.23 10.31
CA VAL A 370 -8.20 -30.66 11.58
C VAL A 370 -8.81 -31.98 12.03
N ARG A 371 -10.14 -32.12 11.96
CA ARG A 371 -10.83 -33.38 12.27
C ARG A 371 -10.35 -34.53 11.38
N SER A 372 -10.16 -34.28 10.09
CA SER A 372 -9.65 -35.30 9.16
C SER A 372 -8.25 -35.77 9.55
N VAL A 373 -7.32 -34.85 9.85
CA VAL A 373 -5.95 -35.19 10.29
C VAL A 373 -5.96 -35.98 11.59
N LEU A 374 -6.73 -35.53 12.59
CA LEU A 374 -6.83 -36.19 13.88
C LEU A 374 -7.49 -37.57 13.76
N SER A 375 -8.59 -37.70 13.02
CA SER A 375 -9.25 -38.99 12.79
C SER A 375 -8.35 -39.98 12.07
N GLN A 376 -7.50 -39.52 11.14
CA GLN A 376 -6.55 -40.38 10.43
C GLN A 376 -5.43 -40.88 11.33
N ARG A 377 -4.90 -40.03 12.23
CA ARG A 377 -3.75 -40.37 13.08
C ARG A 377 -4.15 -41.04 14.41
N LEU A 378 -5.24 -40.61 15.04
CA LEU A 378 -5.75 -41.11 16.32
C LEU A 378 -6.80 -42.22 16.16
N GLY A 379 -7.53 -42.22 15.05
CA GLY A 379 -8.74 -43.01 14.83
C GLY A 379 -10.02 -42.19 15.10
N ALA A 380 -10.99 -42.26 14.19
CA ALA A 380 -12.23 -41.47 14.26
C ALA A 380 -13.06 -41.78 15.52
N ASP A 381 -13.23 -43.05 15.86
CA ASP A 381 -14.02 -43.47 17.03
C ASP A 381 -13.34 -43.04 18.34
N ARG A 382 -11.99 -43.13 18.39
CA ARG A 382 -11.21 -42.72 19.56
C ARG A 382 -11.25 -41.20 19.75
N LEU A 383 -11.17 -40.43 18.67
CA LEU A 383 -11.35 -38.97 18.72
C LEU A 383 -12.75 -38.59 19.21
N GLN A 384 -13.79 -39.27 18.69
CA GLN A 384 -15.17 -39.00 19.09
C GLN A 384 -15.43 -39.37 20.55
N ALA A 385 -14.88 -40.51 21.02
CA ALA A 385 -14.95 -40.90 22.43
C ALA A 385 -14.25 -39.87 23.33
N ALA A 386 -13.04 -39.43 22.98
CA ALA A 386 -12.30 -38.43 23.74
C ALA A 386 -13.04 -37.08 23.85
N LEU A 387 -13.72 -36.66 22.77
CA LEU A 387 -14.53 -35.44 22.74
C LEU A 387 -15.75 -35.50 23.69
N VAL A 388 -16.31 -36.68 23.92
CA VAL A 388 -17.44 -36.88 24.82
C VAL A 388 -16.96 -37.05 26.26
N GLU A 389 -15.96 -37.91 26.47
CA GLU A 389 -15.43 -38.23 27.80
C GLU A 389 -14.83 -37.02 28.51
N HIS A 390 -14.14 -36.15 27.77
CA HIS A 390 -13.41 -35.02 28.36
C HIS A 390 -14.09 -33.65 28.20
N GLU A 391 -15.34 -33.60 27.75
CA GLU A 391 -16.06 -32.33 27.50
C GLU A 391 -16.12 -31.43 28.76
N GLY A 392 -16.31 -32.04 29.94
CA GLY A 392 -16.34 -31.31 31.21
C GLY A 392 -15.00 -30.63 31.52
N TRP A 393 -13.89 -31.34 31.33
CA TRP A 393 -12.54 -30.78 31.54
C TRP A 393 -12.21 -29.71 30.50
N ILE A 394 -12.58 -29.92 29.23
CA ILE A 394 -12.39 -28.94 28.15
C ILE A 394 -13.14 -27.64 28.46
N THR A 395 -14.40 -27.75 28.88
CA THR A 395 -15.24 -26.61 29.24
C THR A 395 -14.66 -25.85 30.43
N TRP A 396 -14.23 -26.58 31.47
CA TRP A 396 -13.55 -25.99 32.62
C TRP A 396 -12.27 -25.25 32.22
N LEU A 397 -11.46 -25.81 31.33
CA LEU A 397 -10.22 -25.17 30.89
C LEU A 397 -10.47 -23.88 30.08
N PHE A 398 -11.52 -23.86 29.25
CA PHE A 398 -11.93 -22.62 28.57
C PHE A 398 -12.33 -21.54 29.58
N GLU A 399 -13.10 -21.91 30.62
CA GLU A 399 -13.53 -20.98 31.65
C GLU A 399 -12.35 -20.47 32.49
N LEU A 400 -11.47 -21.37 32.94
CA LEU A 400 -10.23 -21.00 33.62
C LEU A 400 -9.40 -19.99 32.79
N THR A 401 -9.22 -20.27 31.50
CA THR A 401 -8.46 -19.38 30.61
C THR A 401 -9.14 -18.02 30.44
N ARG A 402 -10.48 -18.00 30.37
CA ARG A 402 -11.28 -16.77 30.30
C ARG A 402 -11.11 -15.92 31.56
N GLU A 403 -11.10 -16.54 32.74
CA GLU A 403 -10.88 -15.84 34.01
C GLU A 403 -9.46 -15.27 34.12
N ILE A 404 -8.44 -16.04 33.73
CA ILE A 404 -7.05 -15.57 33.69
C ILE A 404 -6.91 -14.40 32.71
N HIS A 405 -7.52 -14.50 31.52
CA HIS A 405 -7.52 -13.42 30.53
C HIS A 405 -8.20 -12.15 31.04
N ALA A 406 -9.34 -12.29 31.75
CA ALA A 406 -10.03 -11.16 32.37
C ALA A 406 -9.18 -10.51 33.47
N ALA A 407 -8.51 -11.31 34.31
CA ALA A 407 -7.58 -10.82 35.31
C ALA A 407 -6.39 -10.09 34.68
N ASN A 408 -5.81 -10.64 33.61
CA ASN A 408 -4.74 -9.99 32.85
C ASN A 408 -5.19 -8.64 32.27
N ARG A 409 -6.40 -8.58 31.71
CA ARG A 409 -6.98 -7.35 31.15
C ARG A 409 -7.18 -6.27 32.21
N ALA A 410 -7.60 -6.65 33.42
CA ALA A 410 -7.77 -5.71 34.53
C ALA A 410 -6.46 -4.99 34.90
N VAL A 411 -5.33 -5.69 34.79
CA VAL A 411 -3.99 -5.11 35.06
C VAL A 411 -3.46 -4.34 33.86
N THR A 412 -3.53 -4.92 32.66
CA THR A 412 -2.88 -4.38 31.46
C THR A 412 -3.71 -3.35 30.70
N GLN A 413 -5.00 -3.24 31.02
CA GLN A 413 -6.01 -2.47 30.27
C GLN A 413 -6.12 -2.90 28.78
N ARG A 414 -5.59 -4.07 28.42
CA ARG A 414 -5.62 -4.62 27.05
C ARG A 414 -6.01 -6.10 27.07
N GLY A 415 -6.76 -6.52 26.05
CA GLY A 415 -7.30 -7.88 25.93
C GLY A 415 -6.78 -8.65 24.71
N ASN A 416 -5.80 -8.12 23.98
CA ASN A 416 -5.32 -8.73 22.75
C ASN A 416 -4.56 -10.04 23.04
N ILE A 417 -4.62 -11.00 22.13
CA ILE A 417 -3.81 -12.24 22.16
C ILE A 417 -2.77 -12.24 21.03
N PRO A 418 -1.61 -12.92 21.18
CA PRO A 418 -1.22 -13.74 22.32
C PRO A 418 -0.96 -12.90 23.57
N GLN A 419 -1.19 -13.50 24.74
CA GLN A 419 -0.70 -12.97 26.01
C GLN A 419 0.31 -13.93 26.59
N PHE A 420 1.44 -13.42 27.05
CA PHE A 420 2.40 -14.20 27.82
C PHE A 420 2.37 -13.79 29.28
N ILE A 421 2.55 -14.76 30.17
CA ILE A 421 2.80 -14.51 31.58
C ILE A 421 4.16 -15.11 31.89
N ILE A 422 5.14 -14.25 32.17
CA ILE A 422 6.54 -14.59 32.35
C ILE A 422 6.95 -14.09 33.74
N GLY A 423 7.02 -15.00 34.70
CA GLY A 423 7.16 -14.62 36.12
C GLY A 423 5.95 -13.82 36.59
N GLN A 424 6.18 -12.59 37.08
CA GLN A 424 5.12 -11.66 37.48
C GLN A 424 4.67 -10.71 36.35
N GLU A 425 5.29 -10.81 35.17
CA GLU A 425 5.06 -9.89 34.07
C GLU A 425 4.00 -10.43 33.10
N ILE A 426 3.04 -9.59 32.75
CA ILE A 426 2.04 -9.88 31.71
C ILE A 426 2.42 -9.11 30.45
N VAL A 427 2.69 -9.84 29.38
CA VAL A 427 3.13 -9.35 28.08
C VAL A 427 1.98 -9.50 27.09
N VAL A 428 1.37 -8.39 26.68
CA VAL A 428 0.24 -8.39 25.73
C VAL A 428 0.73 -8.13 24.32
N GLY A 429 0.61 -9.12 23.44
CA GLY A 429 1.08 -9.10 22.06
C GLY A 429 2.23 -10.09 21.81
N ALA A 430 2.52 -10.33 20.54
CA ALA A 430 3.65 -11.17 20.15
C ALA A 430 4.97 -10.40 20.25
N PRO A 431 5.99 -10.92 20.96
CA PRO A 431 7.36 -10.45 20.84
C PRO A 431 7.83 -10.35 19.40
N ALA A 432 8.64 -9.32 19.11
CA ALA A 432 9.05 -8.99 17.75
C ALA A 432 9.97 -10.06 17.14
N ASP A 433 10.84 -10.63 17.96
CA ASP A 433 11.85 -11.63 17.58
C ASP A 433 12.32 -12.48 18.78
N ALA A 434 13.22 -13.43 18.51
CA ALA A 434 13.79 -14.31 19.52
C ALA A 434 14.60 -13.55 20.59
N GLN A 435 15.24 -12.43 20.23
CA GLN A 435 16.03 -11.64 21.18
C GLN A 435 15.14 -10.97 22.22
N GLU A 436 13.95 -10.52 21.82
CA GLU A 436 12.94 -10.02 22.76
C GLU A 436 12.46 -11.10 23.73
N PHE A 437 12.22 -12.32 23.25
CA PHE A 437 11.92 -13.46 24.13
C PHE A 437 13.07 -13.74 25.10
N PHE A 438 14.32 -13.83 24.63
CA PHE A 438 15.47 -14.06 25.51
C PHE A 438 15.59 -12.97 26.58
N ARG A 439 15.35 -11.71 26.22
CA ARG A 439 15.35 -10.58 27.16
C ARG A 439 14.25 -10.71 28.21
N LEU A 440 13.03 -11.03 27.80
CA LEU A 440 11.88 -11.21 28.71
C LEU A 440 12.13 -12.38 29.67
N PHE A 441 12.56 -13.53 29.17
CA PHE A 441 12.87 -14.70 30.01
C PHE A 441 14.05 -14.44 30.95
N ALA A 442 15.11 -13.78 30.49
CA ALA A 442 16.23 -13.41 31.35
C ALA A 442 15.80 -12.43 32.46
N SER A 443 15.01 -11.41 32.12
CA SER A 443 14.62 -10.36 33.07
C SER A 443 13.62 -10.83 34.12
N HIS A 444 12.68 -11.71 33.74
CA HIS A 444 11.55 -12.05 34.59
C HIS A 444 11.58 -13.48 35.16
N LEU A 445 12.37 -14.38 34.56
CA LEU A 445 12.60 -15.74 35.09
C LEU A 445 14.06 -16.00 35.49
N GLY A 446 15.00 -15.11 35.12
CA GLY A 446 16.44 -15.42 35.24
C GLY A 446 16.92 -16.48 34.25
N LEU A 447 16.08 -16.84 33.27
CA LEU A 447 16.37 -17.87 32.28
C LEU A 447 17.24 -17.28 31.16
N VAL A 448 18.53 -17.54 31.26
CA VAL A 448 19.54 -17.13 30.27
C VAL A 448 19.90 -18.28 29.33
N ARG A 449 20.29 -17.91 28.10
CA ARG A 449 20.86 -18.83 27.11
C ARG A 449 22.15 -19.45 27.65
N GLU A 450 22.25 -20.78 27.59
CA GLU A 450 23.47 -21.51 27.99
C GLU A 450 24.57 -21.42 26.93
N ARG A 451 24.18 -21.48 25.65
CA ARG A 451 25.07 -21.38 24.51
C ARG A 451 24.66 -20.17 23.68
N ILE A 452 25.55 -19.21 23.55
CA ILE A 452 25.28 -17.96 22.83
C ILE A 452 26.26 -17.87 21.66
N PRO A 453 25.79 -17.61 20.43
CA PRO A 453 26.69 -17.30 19.33
C PRO A 453 27.34 -15.94 19.58
N GLU A 454 28.56 -15.77 19.12
CA GLU A 454 29.24 -14.48 19.18
C GLU A 454 29.67 -14.10 17.78
N LEU A 455 29.60 -12.82 17.44
CA LEU A 455 30.08 -12.33 16.15
C LEU A 455 31.32 -11.49 16.40
N ARG A 456 32.47 -11.93 15.89
CA ARG A 456 33.71 -11.17 15.91
C ARG A 456 34.13 -10.85 14.49
N LEU A 457 34.18 -9.56 14.16
CA LEU A 457 34.61 -9.09 12.84
C LEU A 457 36.11 -9.33 12.64
N GLY A 458 36.51 -9.63 11.40
CA GLY A 458 37.92 -9.61 11.00
C GLY A 458 38.45 -8.18 10.85
N THR A 459 37.58 -7.24 10.46
CA THR A 459 37.87 -5.80 10.45
C THR A 459 36.62 -5.00 10.82
N GLU A 460 36.79 -3.94 11.59
CA GLU A 460 35.74 -2.99 11.93
C GLU A 460 35.67 -1.81 10.94
N VAL A 461 36.68 -1.68 10.07
CA VAL A 461 36.77 -0.63 9.06
C VAL A 461 36.97 -1.26 7.69
N VAL A 462 36.14 -0.85 6.74
CA VAL A 462 36.28 -1.15 5.32
C VAL A 462 36.62 0.15 4.61
N ASP A 463 37.83 0.23 4.07
CA ASP A 463 38.24 1.35 3.22
C ASP A 463 38.00 1.02 1.75
N LEU A 464 37.14 1.81 1.10
CA LEU A 464 36.84 1.70 -0.32
C LEU A 464 37.95 2.32 -1.19
N GLY A 465 38.87 3.07 -0.57
CA GLY A 465 39.91 3.83 -1.22
C GLY A 465 39.36 5.03 -1.98
N ARG A 466 40.16 5.52 -2.94
CA ARG A 466 39.76 6.59 -3.85
C ARG A 466 39.13 5.98 -5.10
N ALA A 467 37.93 6.43 -5.46
CA ALA A 467 37.28 6.00 -6.71
C ALA A 467 36.32 7.06 -7.25
N PHE A 468 35.96 6.89 -8.53
CA PHE A 468 35.06 7.77 -9.24
C PHE A 468 33.67 7.75 -8.58
N ALA A 469 33.11 8.94 -8.34
CA ALA A 469 31.84 9.12 -7.65
C ALA A 469 30.68 8.33 -8.32
N GLY A 470 29.90 7.59 -7.54
CA GLY A 470 28.80 6.75 -8.03
C GLY A 470 29.18 5.37 -8.55
N THR A 471 30.47 5.00 -8.58
CA THR A 471 30.90 3.65 -8.99
C THR A 471 30.61 2.60 -7.92
N GLN A 472 30.46 1.34 -8.36
CA GLN A 472 30.24 0.20 -7.46
C GLN A 472 31.58 -0.43 -7.04
N ARG A 473 31.67 -0.83 -5.76
CA ARG A 473 32.84 -1.46 -5.16
C ARG A 473 32.45 -2.78 -4.49
N PRO A 474 32.99 -3.94 -4.94
CA PRO A 474 32.80 -5.18 -4.24
C PRO A 474 33.60 -5.17 -2.93
N VAL A 475 32.99 -5.65 -1.85
CA VAL A 475 33.57 -5.73 -0.51
C VAL A 475 33.25 -7.08 0.09
N THR A 476 34.24 -7.73 0.69
CA THR A 476 34.03 -8.95 1.47
C THR A 476 34.38 -8.67 2.93
N ILE A 477 33.41 -8.84 3.83
CA ILE A 477 33.62 -8.73 5.27
C ILE A 477 33.76 -10.15 5.84
N SER A 478 34.89 -10.43 6.47
CA SER A 478 35.11 -11.68 7.20
C SER A 478 34.68 -11.52 8.66
N PHE A 479 34.14 -12.59 9.24
CA PHE A 479 33.80 -12.68 10.65
C PHE A 479 33.95 -14.11 11.17
N THR A 480 34.06 -14.26 12.48
CA THR A 480 34.19 -15.55 13.18
C THR A 480 33.14 -15.69 14.26
N ASN A 481 32.82 -16.94 14.60
CA ASN A 481 31.94 -17.28 15.70
C ASN A 481 32.71 -17.87 16.88
N PRO A 482 33.26 -17.06 17.80
CA PRO A 482 33.92 -17.58 19.00
C PRO A 482 32.93 -18.10 20.06
N GLY A 483 31.62 -18.01 19.80
CA GLY A 483 30.56 -18.45 20.70
C GLY A 483 30.40 -19.97 20.74
N GLN A 484 29.37 -20.40 21.48
CA GLN A 484 29.13 -21.83 21.77
C GLN A 484 27.90 -22.40 21.03
N ALA A 485 27.24 -21.58 20.21
CA ALA A 485 26.12 -21.97 19.36
C ALA A 485 26.37 -21.50 17.91
N PRO A 486 25.73 -22.10 16.89
CA PRO A 486 25.79 -21.61 15.52
C PRO A 486 25.35 -20.14 15.44
N LEU A 487 26.13 -19.33 14.73
CA LEU A 487 25.87 -17.92 14.48
C LEU A 487 25.13 -17.76 13.16
N MET A 488 24.09 -16.93 13.15
CA MET A 488 23.32 -16.61 11.97
C MET A 488 23.27 -15.11 11.71
N VAL A 489 23.81 -14.66 10.57
CA VAL A 489 23.58 -13.30 10.08
C VAL A 489 22.22 -13.24 9.39
N GLN A 490 21.31 -12.46 9.96
CA GLN A 490 19.91 -12.40 9.53
C GLN A 490 19.68 -11.31 8.48
N ARG A 491 20.32 -10.15 8.65
CA ARG A 491 20.15 -8.95 7.82
C ARG A 491 21.40 -8.06 7.92
N VAL A 492 21.59 -7.21 6.92
CA VAL A 492 22.59 -6.13 6.95
C VAL A 492 21.88 -4.83 6.58
N SER A 493 22.08 -3.77 7.37
CA SER A 493 21.74 -2.40 6.99
C SER A 493 22.91 -1.83 6.19
N LEU A 494 22.68 -1.42 4.94
CA LEU A 494 23.70 -0.89 4.05
C LEU A 494 23.49 0.60 3.78
N PRO A 495 24.55 1.35 3.45
CA PRO A 495 24.44 2.70 2.91
C PRO A 495 23.71 2.75 1.56
N ALA A 496 23.39 3.96 1.10
CA ALA A 496 22.55 4.19 -0.08
C ALA A 496 23.12 3.50 -1.33
N GLY A 497 22.28 2.72 -2.03
CA GLY A 497 22.68 1.99 -3.24
C GLY A 497 23.43 0.68 -2.99
N GLY A 498 23.78 0.36 -1.75
CA GLY A 498 24.45 -0.90 -1.40
C GLY A 498 23.56 -2.13 -1.55
N ARG A 499 24.17 -3.28 -1.87
CA ARG A 499 23.49 -4.58 -2.00
C ARG A 499 24.29 -5.71 -1.37
N VAL A 500 23.60 -6.64 -0.71
CA VAL A 500 24.20 -7.92 -0.26
C VAL A 500 24.22 -8.91 -1.42
N LEU A 501 25.39 -9.49 -1.69
CA LEU A 501 25.58 -10.50 -2.74
C LEU A 501 25.45 -11.91 -2.17
N ARG A 502 26.13 -12.20 -1.05
CA ARG A 502 26.15 -13.52 -0.37
C ARG A 502 26.41 -13.37 1.13
N GLY A 503 26.13 -14.41 1.92
CA GLY A 503 26.50 -14.49 3.35
C GLY A 503 25.37 -14.26 4.35
N LEU A 504 24.11 -14.21 3.91
CA LEU A 504 22.95 -14.18 4.82
C LEU A 504 22.42 -15.60 5.06
N ARG A 505 21.86 -15.81 6.26
CA ARG A 505 21.12 -17.02 6.62
C ARG A 505 21.90 -18.35 6.45
N THR A 506 23.22 -18.27 6.41
CA THR A 506 24.11 -19.43 6.40
C THR A 506 24.65 -19.63 7.83
N PRO A 507 24.30 -20.73 8.52
CA PRO A 507 24.77 -20.96 9.88
C PRO A 507 26.29 -21.13 9.92
N VAL A 508 26.95 -20.37 10.79
CA VAL A 508 28.40 -20.49 11.06
C VAL A 508 28.58 -21.26 12.37
N PRO A 509 29.15 -22.48 12.34
CA PRO A 509 29.28 -23.29 13.55
C PRO A 509 30.19 -22.61 14.60
N PRO A 510 30.11 -23.01 15.88
CA PRO A 510 31.09 -22.60 16.90
C PRO A 510 32.54 -22.78 16.44
N GLY A 511 33.38 -21.76 16.62
CA GLY A 511 34.75 -21.72 16.13
C GLY A 511 34.89 -21.51 14.61
N GLY A 512 33.80 -21.48 13.86
CA GLY A 512 33.78 -21.30 12.40
C GLY A 512 33.99 -19.85 11.96
N ALA A 513 34.23 -19.69 10.66
CA ALA A 513 34.34 -18.40 9.98
C ALA A 513 33.26 -18.24 8.90
N GLY A 514 32.79 -17.01 8.71
CA GLY A 514 31.84 -16.63 7.68
C GLY A 514 32.36 -15.47 6.83
N LEU A 515 31.85 -15.37 5.62
CA LEU A 515 32.12 -14.28 4.69
C LEU A 515 30.79 -13.62 4.29
N LEU A 516 30.81 -12.29 4.22
CA LEU A 516 29.69 -11.47 3.77
C LEU A 516 30.15 -10.66 2.56
N ASP A 517 29.67 -11.05 1.38
CA ASP A 517 30.00 -10.37 0.12
C ASP A 517 28.96 -9.29 -0.17
N LEU A 518 29.43 -8.07 -0.39
CA LEU A 518 28.65 -6.85 -0.56
C LEU A 518 29.06 -6.14 -1.84
N MET A 519 28.15 -5.35 -2.39
CA MET A 519 28.44 -4.34 -3.39
C MET A 519 28.05 -2.98 -2.80
N LEU A 520 29.03 -2.11 -2.56
CA LEU A 520 28.82 -0.75 -2.05
C LEU A 520 28.94 0.26 -3.20
N VAL A 521 28.40 1.46 -3.02
CA VAL A 521 28.41 2.52 -4.04
C VAL A 521 29.16 3.72 -3.49
N MET A 522 30.12 4.25 -4.25
CA MET A 522 30.81 5.49 -3.90
C MET A 522 29.78 6.65 -3.87
N PRO A 523 29.76 7.49 -2.81
CA PRO A 523 28.91 8.70 -2.79
C PRO A 523 29.09 9.56 -4.05
N ARG A 524 28.01 10.22 -4.47
CA ARG A 524 28.02 11.06 -5.69
C ARG A 524 28.68 12.43 -5.47
N ASP A 525 28.71 12.88 -4.22
CA ASP A 525 29.40 14.11 -3.84
C ASP A 525 30.90 13.84 -3.72
N GLU A 526 31.70 14.84 -4.09
CA GLU A 526 33.16 14.75 -4.06
C GLU A 526 33.69 15.05 -2.65
N GLY A 527 34.66 14.25 -2.19
CA GLY A 527 35.29 14.42 -0.88
C GLY A 527 35.57 13.11 -0.16
N GLU A 528 36.19 13.22 1.01
CA GLU A 528 36.28 12.12 1.99
C GLU A 528 34.89 11.84 2.57
N PHE A 529 34.57 10.58 2.81
CA PHE A 529 33.33 10.19 3.46
C PHE A 529 33.55 9.09 4.50
N GLU A 530 32.66 9.09 5.49
CA GLU A 530 32.54 8.03 6.48
C GLU A 530 31.06 7.68 6.64
N GLU A 531 30.72 6.42 6.36
CA GLU A 531 29.39 5.87 6.52
C GLU A 531 29.43 4.64 7.43
N THR A 532 28.26 4.18 7.88
CA THR A 532 28.14 2.99 8.73
C THR A 532 27.21 1.98 8.07
N LEU A 533 27.69 0.74 7.93
CA LEU A 533 26.84 -0.42 7.71
C LEU A 533 26.67 -1.18 9.02
N THR A 534 25.59 -1.95 9.17
CA THR A 534 25.31 -2.68 10.43
C THR A 534 24.91 -4.11 10.13
N ILE A 535 25.61 -5.07 10.72
CA ILE A 535 25.32 -6.50 10.63
C ILE A 535 24.39 -6.89 11.77
N HIS A 536 23.23 -7.48 11.43
CA HIS A 536 22.22 -7.95 12.39
C HIS A 536 22.25 -9.47 12.46
N SER A 537 22.42 -10.01 13.66
CA SER A 537 22.58 -11.45 13.92
C SER A 537 21.91 -11.90 15.22
N ASP A 538 21.86 -13.21 15.44
CA ASP A 538 21.40 -13.85 16.67
C ASP A 538 22.44 -13.89 17.80
N ALA A 539 23.62 -13.28 17.56
CA ALA A 539 24.73 -13.22 18.51
C ALA A 539 24.36 -12.56 19.85
N ARG A 540 25.26 -12.67 20.82
CA ARG A 540 25.21 -11.94 22.10
C ARG A 540 24.99 -10.45 21.88
N VAL A 541 25.74 -9.87 20.94
CA VAL A 541 25.56 -8.49 20.47
C VAL A 541 24.80 -8.55 19.14
N PRO A 542 23.50 -8.21 19.12
CA PRO A 542 22.64 -8.48 17.96
C PRO A 542 22.97 -7.59 16.75
N SER A 543 23.54 -6.41 16.98
CA SER A 543 23.84 -5.42 15.96
C SER A 543 25.28 -4.97 16.08
N VAL A 544 26.11 -5.29 15.08
CA VAL A 544 27.52 -4.90 15.04
C VAL A 544 27.74 -3.91 13.90
N PRO A 545 28.12 -2.65 14.18
CA PRO A 545 28.44 -1.67 13.15
C PRO A 545 29.80 -1.96 12.50
N VAL A 546 29.91 -1.67 11.21
CA VAL A 546 31.17 -1.65 10.46
C VAL A 546 31.25 -0.28 9.79
N ARG A 547 32.38 0.39 9.99
CA ARG A 547 32.64 1.71 9.42
C ARG A 547 33.15 1.56 7.99
N VAL A 548 32.59 2.35 7.09
CA VAL A 548 32.98 2.39 5.68
C VAL A 548 33.58 3.75 5.40
N THR A 549 34.83 3.77 4.94
CA THR A 549 35.55 5.01 4.61
C THR A 549 35.96 5.01 3.14
N GLY A 550 36.30 6.18 2.63
CA GLY A 550 36.91 6.32 1.32
C GLY A 550 36.85 7.75 0.83
N ARG A 551 37.34 7.96 -0.40
CA ARG A 551 37.33 9.26 -1.07
C ARG A 551 36.60 9.18 -2.40
N SER A 552 35.42 9.80 -2.45
CA SER A 552 34.71 10.04 -3.71
C SER A 552 35.39 11.15 -4.48
N TRP A 553 35.57 10.92 -5.78
CA TRP A 553 36.32 11.83 -6.64
C TRP A 553 35.58 12.05 -7.96
N LYS A 554 35.58 13.30 -8.45
CA LYS A 554 34.84 13.69 -9.66
C LYS A 554 35.75 14.45 -10.65
N PRO A 555 36.69 13.76 -11.31
CA PRO A 555 37.65 14.37 -12.24
C PRO A 555 37.09 14.75 -13.61
N LEU A 556 35.78 14.69 -13.79
CA LEU A 556 35.14 14.89 -15.09
C LEU A 556 34.13 16.02 -15.00
N THR A 557 34.32 17.03 -15.84
CA THR A 557 33.34 18.09 -16.08
C THR A 557 32.61 17.80 -17.39
N ILE A 558 31.28 17.78 -17.34
CA ILE A 558 30.41 17.55 -18.51
C ILE A 558 29.63 18.84 -18.75
N THR A 559 29.79 19.43 -19.93
CA THR A 559 29.13 20.69 -20.29
C THR A 559 28.38 20.58 -21.63
N PRO A 560 27.04 20.68 -21.65
CA PRO A 560 26.14 20.72 -20.50
C PRO A 560 26.03 19.34 -19.80
N PRO A 561 25.67 19.28 -18.49
CA PRO A 561 25.51 18.00 -17.77
C PRO A 561 24.44 17.08 -18.35
N ILE A 562 23.42 17.67 -18.99
CA ILE A 562 22.40 16.97 -19.79
C ILE A 562 22.28 17.76 -21.09
N LEU A 563 22.43 17.10 -22.23
CA LEU A 563 22.24 17.74 -23.53
C LEU A 563 20.76 17.72 -23.93
N ASP A 564 20.17 18.90 -24.03
CA ASP A 564 18.81 19.08 -24.54
C ASP A 564 18.88 19.54 -26.00
N LEU A 565 18.45 18.68 -26.91
CA LEU A 565 18.39 18.98 -28.35
C LEU A 565 17.16 19.83 -28.70
N GLY A 566 16.31 20.17 -27.72
CA GLY A 566 15.12 20.98 -27.93
C GLY A 566 14.01 20.22 -28.64
N ARG A 567 13.26 20.92 -29.50
CA ARG A 567 12.14 20.34 -30.25
C ARG A 567 12.54 20.00 -31.68
N VAL A 568 12.22 18.79 -32.11
CA VAL A 568 12.48 18.29 -33.45
C VAL A 568 11.18 17.85 -34.12
N ASP A 569 11.06 18.21 -35.38
CA ASP A 569 9.94 17.81 -36.21
C ASP A 569 10.11 16.35 -36.67
N PRO A 570 9.07 15.49 -36.58
CA PRO A 570 9.16 14.10 -37.03
C PRO A 570 9.61 13.92 -38.49
N GLN A 571 9.44 14.93 -39.34
CA GLN A 571 9.81 14.86 -40.76
C GLN A 571 11.14 15.54 -41.11
N GLN A 572 11.74 16.28 -40.17
CA GLN A 572 12.95 17.05 -40.42
C GLN A 572 14.21 16.23 -40.14
N SER A 573 15.27 16.52 -40.91
CA SER A 573 16.58 15.88 -40.77
C SER A 573 17.31 16.43 -39.54
N ALA A 574 17.69 15.52 -38.63
CA ALA A 574 18.72 15.62 -37.58
C ALA A 574 18.93 16.98 -36.91
N THR A 575 18.52 17.09 -35.65
CA THR A 575 19.07 18.13 -34.77
C THR A 575 20.34 17.60 -34.13
N GLN A 576 21.37 18.43 -34.11
CA GLN A 576 22.66 18.11 -33.51
C GLN A 576 22.93 19.05 -32.34
N GLY A 577 23.50 18.51 -31.28
CA GLY A 577 24.02 19.25 -30.15
C GLY A 577 25.35 18.66 -29.74
N VAL A 578 26.17 19.44 -29.06
CA VAL A 578 27.50 19.01 -28.61
C VAL A 578 27.52 19.06 -27.09
N MET A 579 28.04 18.01 -26.48
CA MET A 579 28.44 18.04 -25.06
C MET A 579 29.94 17.83 -24.96
N ARG A 580 30.59 18.65 -24.15
CA ARG A 580 32.03 18.58 -23.89
C ARG A 580 32.32 17.80 -22.63
N LEU A 581 33.27 16.88 -22.73
CA LEU A 581 33.87 16.15 -21.64
C LEU A 581 35.27 16.71 -21.39
N SER A 582 35.51 17.25 -20.19
CA SER A 582 36.83 17.74 -19.77
C SER A 582 37.32 16.93 -18.57
N PHE A 583 38.43 16.21 -18.78
CA PHE A 583 39.05 15.31 -17.82
C PHE A 583 40.20 16.03 -17.09
N ALA A 584 40.24 15.91 -15.76
CA ALA A 584 41.28 16.48 -14.90
C ALA A 584 42.63 15.74 -15.02
N GLU A 585 42.67 14.60 -15.70
CA GLU A 585 43.84 13.78 -15.99
C GLU A 585 43.71 13.11 -17.36
N ASP A 586 44.78 12.49 -17.85
CA ASP A 586 44.79 11.86 -19.18
C ASP A 586 43.99 10.55 -19.17
N VAL A 587 42.84 10.57 -19.85
CA VAL A 587 41.91 9.45 -19.99
C VAL A 587 41.49 9.33 -21.45
N GLY A 588 41.84 8.21 -22.08
CA GLY A 588 41.42 7.91 -23.45
C GLY A 588 39.94 7.54 -23.53
N VAL A 589 39.23 8.06 -24.52
CA VAL A 589 37.86 7.65 -24.86
C VAL A 589 37.86 6.90 -26.18
N VAL A 590 37.35 5.66 -26.19
CA VAL A 590 37.37 4.78 -27.37
C VAL A 590 36.14 5.00 -28.24
N SER A 591 34.96 5.09 -27.64
CA SER A 591 33.71 5.17 -28.40
C SER A 591 32.57 5.73 -27.55
N VAL A 592 31.53 6.18 -28.24
CA VAL A 592 30.28 6.62 -27.63
C VAL A 592 29.10 6.00 -28.36
N HIS A 593 28.19 5.37 -27.61
CA HIS A 593 27.05 4.67 -28.17
C HIS A 593 25.75 5.08 -27.46
N PRO A 594 24.76 5.61 -28.19
CA PRO A 594 23.43 5.82 -27.64
C PRO A 594 22.74 4.49 -27.36
N GLN A 595 22.06 4.39 -26.20
CA GLN A 595 21.28 3.21 -25.84
C GLN A 595 19.94 3.14 -26.58
N THR A 596 19.39 4.30 -26.95
CA THR A 596 18.05 4.40 -27.54
C THR A 596 18.16 4.50 -29.06
N PRO A 597 17.48 3.64 -29.83
CA PRO A 597 17.40 3.77 -31.28
C PRO A 597 16.88 5.16 -31.70
N GLY A 598 17.46 5.71 -32.75
CA GLY A 598 17.11 7.03 -33.27
C GLY A 598 17.94 8.19 -32.73
N PHE A 599 18.80 7.95 -31.73
CA PHE A 599 19.91 8.83 -31.41
C PHE A 599 21.17 8.37 -32.13
N THR A 600 22.00 9.32 -32.54
CA THR A 600 23.34 9.09 -33.08
C THR A 600 24.35 9.84 -32.24
N ALA A 601 25.57 9.34 -32.14
CA ALA A 601 26.65 10.04 -31.47
C ALA A 601 27.96 9.90 -32.25
N ARG A 602 28.75 10.96 -32.27
CA ARG A 602 30.11 10.99 -32.80
C ARG A 602 31.04 11.57 -31.76
N LEU A 603 32.21 10.96 -31.63
CA LEU A 603 33.25 11.40 -30.73
C LEU A 603 34.28 12.21 -31.53
N ASN A 604 34.62 13.39 -31.03
CA ASN A 604 35.70 14.20 -31.54
C ASN A 604 36.68 14.51 -30.40
N GLU A 605 37.94 14.13 -30.56
CA GLU A 605 38.98 14.44 -29.58
C GLU A 605 39.52 15.85 -29.83
N VAL A 606 39.36 16.73 -28.85
CA VAL A 606 39.76 18.15 -28.94
C VAL A 606 41.16 18.34 -28.38
N LEU A 607 41.43 17.74 -27.23
CA LEU A 607 42.75 17.71 -26.59
C LEU A 607 43.04 16.25 -26.22
N PRO A 608 44.12 15.65 -26.74
CA PRO A 608 44.43 14.24 -26.51
C PRO A 608 44.34 13.84 -25.04
N GLY A 609 43.47 12.87 -24.73
CA GLY A 609 43.26 12.36 -23.37
C GLY A 609 42.58 13.32 -22.38
N ARG A 610 42.26 14.56 -22.77
CA ARG A 610 41.81 15.61 -21.84
C ARG A 610 40.47 16.21 -22.18
N GLU A 611 40.19 16.44 -23.45
CA GLU A 611 38.94 17.06 -23.89
C GLU A 611 38.35 16.34 -25.09
N TYR A 612 37.07 16.01 -24.99
CA TYR A 612 36.31 15.36 -26.05
C TYR A 612 34.98 16.08 -26.26
N ASP A 613 34.66 16.37 -27.51
CA ASP A 613 33.33 16.82 -27.93
C ASP A 613 32.53 15.60 -28.41
N VAL A 614 31.41 15.34 -27.75
CA VAL A 614 30.45 14.33 -28.15
C VAL A 614 29.32 15.03 -28.90
N GLU A 615 29.31 14.87 -30.22
CA GLU A 615 28.26 15.36 -31.09
C GLU A 615 27.10 14.36 -31.08
N VAL A 616 25.95 14.77 -30.58
CA VAL A 616 24.76 13.94 -30.48
C VAL A 616 23.73 14.43 -31.49
N GLY A 617 23.27 13.52 -32.34
CA GLY A 617 22.26 13.77 -33.35
C GLY A 617 21.01 12.93 -33.17
N THR A 618 19.98 13.23 -33.97
CA THR A 618 18.76 12.44 -34.08
C THR A 618 18.53 11.93 -35.49
N ASP A 619 17.85 10.80 -35.64
CA ASP A 619 17.39 10.27 -36.92
C ASP A 619 15.87 9.99 -36.94
N ARG A 620 15.36 9.45 -38.05
CA ARG A 620 13.92 9.22 -38.29
C ARG A 620 13.31 8.06 -37.50
N ALA A 621 14.11 7.25 -36.81
CA ALA A 621 13.65 6.12 -36.01
C ALA A 621 13.08 6.55 -34.64
N LEU A 622 13.20 7.83 -34.26
CA LEU A 622 12.65 8.32 -33.00
C LEU A 622 11.12 8.31 -32.98
N GLY A 623 10.57 7.81 -31.88
CA GLY A 623 9.15 7.95 -31.57
C GLY A 623 8.75 9.39 -31.28
N THR A 624 7.44 9.68 -31.37
CA THR A 624 6.89 10.98 -31.00
C THR A 624 6.89 11.20 -29.48
N GLY A 625 6.87 12.46 -29.04
CA GLY A 625 6.91 12.86 -27.64
C GLY A 625 8.33 13.07 -27.09
N LEU A 626 8.47 13.13 -25.77
CA LEU A 626 9.76 13.31 -25.11
C LEU A 626 10.57 12.02 -25.19
N GLN A 627 11.71 12.07 -25.88
CA GLN A 627 12.65 10.97 -26.02
C GLN A 627 13.91 11.27 -25.22
N GLN A 628 14.47 10.25 -24.56
CA GLN A 628 15.69 10.36 -23.75
C GLN A 628 16.61 9.18 -24.06
N THR A 629 17.92 9.40 -23.92
CA THR A 629 18.91 8.34 -24.07
C THR A 629 20.07 8.49 -23.10
N ALA A 630 20.62 7.35 -22.68
CA ALA A 630 21.93 7.28 -22.07
C ALA A 630 22.97 7.07 -23.19
N LEU A 631 24.02 7.89 -23.20
CA LEU A 631 25.18 7.75 -24.07
C LEU A 631 26.26 7.01 -23.28
N PHE A 632 26.54 5.78 -23.66
CA PHE A 632 27.61 4.99 -23.05
C PHE A 632 28.94 5.34 -23.71
N VAL A 633 29.82 5.97 -22.93
CA VAL A 633 31.17 6.34 -23.33
C VAL A 633 32.12 5.29 -22.82
N GLN A 634 32.76 4.55 -23.72
CA GLN A 634 33.74 3.53 -23.36
C GLN A 634 35.11 4.17 -23.20
N LEU A 635 35.75 3.96 -22.04
CA LEU A 635 37.10 4.43 -21.79
C LEU A 635 38.15 3.44 -22.32
N GLN A 636 39.34 3.94 -22.62
CA GLN A 636 40.46 3.14 -23.09
C GLN A 636 40.98 2.25 -21.95
N THR A 637 41.11 0.96 -22.22
CA THR A 637 41.66 0.00 -21.27
C THR A 637 43.18 -0.16 -21.43
N PRO A 638 43.95 -0.32 -20.33
CA PRO A 638 43.49 -0.27 -18.94
C PRO A 638 43.11 1.16 -18.51
N VAL A 639 41.99 1.30 -17.79
CA VAL A 639 41.57 2.58 -17.23
C VAL A 639 42.43 2.93 -16.00
N PRO A 640 42.60 4.23 -15.68
CA PRO A 640 43.31 4.62 -14.46
C PRO A 640 42.62 4.07 -13.20
N GLU A 641 43.38 3.90 -12.13
CA GLU A 641 42.87 3.31 -10.88
C GLU A 641 41.68 4.13 -10.33
N GLY A 642 40.59 3.44 -10.00
CA GLY A 642 39.37 4.05 -9.48
C GLY A 642 38.39 4.58 -10.55
N TRP A 643 38.76 4.53 -11.84
CA TRP A 643 37.83 4.85 -12.93
C TRP A 643 36.92 3.69 -13.30
N PRO A 644 35.69 3.96 -13.78
CA PRO A 644 34.85 2.95 -14.41
C PRO A 644 35.33 2.65 -15.84
N GLU A 645 35.04 1.48 -16.37
CA GLU A 645 35.32 1.14 -17.78
C GLU A 645 34.45 1.93 -18.78
N SER A 646 33.29 2.40 -18.32
CA SER A 646 32.37 3.19 -19.14
C SER A 646 31.68 4.27 -18.31
N LEU A 647 31.39 5.41 -18.93
CA LEU A 647 30.61 6.51 -18.36
C LEU A 647 29.24 6.57 -19.03
N ALA A 648 28.24 7.08 -18.32
CA ALA A 648 26.90 7.31 -18.88
C ALA A 648 26.60 8.81 -18.88
N LEU A 649 26.37 9.37 -20.06
CA LEU A 649 25.91 10.76 -20.25
C LEU A 649 24.43 10.76 -20.62
N ALA A 650 23.75 11.90 -20.45
CA ALA A 650 22.32 12.01 -20.72
C ALA A 650 22.03 13.01 -21.85
N ALA A 651 21.21 12.58 -22.81
CA ALA A 651 20.66 13.46 -23.84
C ALA A 651 19.14 13.29 -23.96
N ARG A 652 18.43 14.37 -24.33
CA ARG A 652 16.99 14.37 -24.53
C ARG A 652 16.56 15.23 -25.72
N VAL A 653 15.40 14.90 -26.27
CA VAL A 653 14.77 15.63 -27.37
C VAL A 653 13.25 15.50 -27.30
N LEU A 654 12.52 16.55 -27.67
CA LEU A 654 11.06 16.51 -27.82
C LEU A 654 10.69 16.38 -29.29
N VAL A 655 10.16 15.22 -29.70
CA VAL A 655 9.75 14.96 -31.09
C VAL A 655 8.27 15.27 -31.27
N GLU A 656 7.96 16.45 -31.78
CA GLU A 656 6.58 16.92 -31.96
C GLU A 656 6.49 17.82 -33.19
N ARG A 657 5.41 17.69 -33.96
CA ARG A 657 5.17 18.59 -35.11
C ARG A 657 5.06 20.04 -34.62
N ALA A 658 5.66 20.97 -35.35
CA ALA A 658 5.56 22.39 -35.03
C ALA A 658 4.11 22.90 -35.06
N VAL A 659 3.31 22.40 -36.01
CA VAL A 659 1.86 22.67 -36.08
C VAL A 659 1.09 21.40 -35.75
N THR A 660 0.30 21.46 -34.68
CA THR A 660 -0.47 20.32 -34.14
C THR A 660 -1.96 20.52 -34.35
N VAL A 661 -2.67 19.40 -34.54
CA VAL A 661 -4.10 19.35 -34.83
C VAL A 661 -4.79 18.39 -33.85
N VAL A 662 -5.79 18.88 -33.11
CA VAL A 662 -6.50 18.11 -32.10
C VAL A 662 -8.02 18.22 -32.30
N PRO A 663 -8.75 17.11 -32.54
CA PRO A 663 -8.23 15.75 -32.77
C PRO A 663 -7.54 15.59 -34.14
N PRO A 664 -6.61 14.63 -34.31
CA PRO A 664 -5.88 14.42 -35.57
C PRO A 664 -6.72 13.79 -36.70
N ARG A 665 -7.94 13.35 -36.38
CA ARG A 665 -8.95 12.83 -37.32
C ARG A 665 -10.33 13.17 -36.80
N VAL A 666 -11.29 13.34 -37.70
CA VAL A 666 -12.69 13.60 -37.35
C VAL A 666 -13.48 12.31 -37.52
N VAL A 667 -14.04 11.79 -36.43
CA VAL A 667 -14.86 10.57 -36.49
C VAL A 667 -16.31 10.96 -36.79
N VAL A 668 -16.89 10.35 -37.82
CA VAL A 668 -18.26 10.58 -38.28
C VAL A 668 -19.04 9.26 -38.23
N PRO A 669 -20.33 9.24 -37.83
CA PRO A 669 -21.14 8.02 -37.86
C PRO A 669 -21.15 7.34 -39.23
N GLY A 670 -21.16 6.01 -39.25
CA GLY A 670 -21.32 5.24 -40.50
C GLY A 670 -22.74 5.42 -41.07
N GLY A 671 -22.84 5.59 -42.39
CA GLY A 671 -24.11 5.79 -43.10
C GLY A 671 -24.50 7.27 -43.25
N MET A 672 -25.76 7.51 -43.61
CA MET A 672 -26.29 8.85 -43.89
C MET A 672 -26.67 9.58 -42.58
N LEU A 673 -26.25 10.83 -42.42
CA LEU A 673 -26.48 11.62 -41.21
C LEU A 673 -27.96 11.99 -41.06
N ALA A 674 -28.60 11.57 -39.96
CA ALA A 674 -29.99 11.92 -39.67
C ALA A 674 -30.21 13.39 -39.27
N THR A 675 -29.16 14.07 -38.76
CA THR A 675 -29.18 15.47 -38.30
C THR A 675 -27.81 16.11 -38.53
N ASP A 676 -27.76 17.44 -38.58
CA ASP A 676 -26.51 18.20 -38.69
C ASP A 676 -25.51 17.84 -37.59
N ARG A 677 -24.24 17.68 -37.95
CA ARG A 677 -23.15 17.38 -37.03
C ARG A 677 -22.10 18.48 -37.10
N HIS A 678 -21.85 19.11 -35.95
CA HIS A 678 -20.80 20.10 -35.79
C HIS A 678 -19.53 19.44 -35.29
N HIS A 679 -18.42 19.67 -35.99
CA HIS A 679 -17.09 19.23 -35.59
C HIS A 679 -16.17 20.43 -35.43
N GLN A 680 -15.23 20.35 -34.50
CA GLN A 680 -14.23 21.38 -34.28
C GLN A 680 -12.85 20.73 -34.16
N VAL A 681 -11.87 21.40 -34.72
CA VAL A 681 -10.47 20.99 -34.70
C VAL A 681 -9.65 22.16 -34.20
N LEU A 682 -8.84 21.93 -33.18
CA LEU A 682 -7.89 22.91 -32.65
C LEU A 682 -6.56 22.76 -33.39
N VAL A 683 -6.10 23.84 -34.00
CA VAL A 683 -4.78 23.95 -34.63
C VAL A 683 -3.92 24.83 -33.76
N ARG A 684 -2.71 24.38 -33.42
CA ARG A 684 -1.77 25.15 -32.61
C ARG A 684 -0.37 25.08 -33.18
N CYS A 685 0.22 26.24 -33.42
CA CYS A 685 1.65 26.37 -33.71
C CYS A 685 2.41 26.48 -32.37
N LEU A 686 3.39 25.60 -32.19
CA LEU A 686 4.13 25.41 -30.95
C LEU A 686 5.56 25.96 -31.04
N ASP A 687 6.10 26.15 -32.23
CA ASP A 687 7.49 26.58 -32.48
C ASP A 687 7.70 28.10 -32.38
N GLY A 688 6.68 28.84 -31.95
CA GLY A 688 6.80 30.26 -31.63
C GLY A 688 6.86 31.16 -32.85
N MET A 689 6.48 30.68 -34.04
CA MET A 689 6.40 31.50 -35.26
C MET A 689 5.57 32.77 -35.00
N PRO A 690 6.16 33.98 -35.18
CA PRO A 690 5.40 35.21 -35.10
C PRO A 690 4.39 35.26 -36.26
N ASP A 691 3.18 35.73 -35.98
CA ASP A 691 2.10 35.89 -36.96
C ASP A 691 1.65 34.60 -37.67
N PHE A 692 1.77 33.44 -37.00
CA PHE A 692 1.17 32.19 -37.50
C PHE A 692 -0.34 32.39 -37.74
N ALA A 693 -0.80 32.05 -38.94
CA ALA A 693 -2.18 32.20 -39.37
C ALA A 693 -2.64 31.02 -40.24
N ILE A 694 -3.90 30.64 -40.04
CA ILE A 694 -4.62 29.78 -41.00
C ILE A 694 -5.10 30.68 -42.15
N THR A 695 -4.64 30.39 -43.36
CA THR A 695 -4.97 31.16 -44.58
C THR A 695 -6.25 30.66 -45.23
N GLY A 696 -6.62 29.41 -44.97
CA GLY A 696 -7.80 28.78 -45.55
C GLY A 696 -8.14 27.46 -44.84
N ALA A 697 -9.38 27.03 -44.98
CA ALA A 697 -9.78 25.69 -44.59
C ALA A 697 -10.87 25.21 -45.56
N VAL A 698 -10.74 24.00 -46.09
CA VAL A 698 -11.66 23.43 -47.07
C VAL A 698 -11.96 21.99 -46.69
N LEU A 699 -13.22 21.59 -46.79
CA LEU A 699 -13.62 20.19 -46.65
C LEU A 699 -13.72 19.59 -48.07
N GLU A 700 -12.94 18.56 -48.35
CA GLU A 700 -12.91 17.87 -49.66
C GLU A 700 -13.64 16.53 -49.58
N GLY A 701 -14.38 16.16 -50.66
CA GLY A 701 -15.03 14.84 -50.82
C GLY A 701 -16.57 14.79 -50.77
N GLY A 702 -17.32 15.62 -51.52
CA GLY A 702 -18.79 15.61 -51.50
C GLY A 702 -19.49 16.89 -52.02
N PRO A 703 -20.81 16.86 -52.32
CA PRO A 703 -21.45 17.87 -53.18
C PRO A 703 -21.93 19.16 -52.51
N VAL A 704 -21.86 19.32 -51.18
CA VAL A 704 -22.14 20.61 -50.52
C VAL A 704 -21.27 20.72 -49.27
N PHE A 705 -20.36 21.68 -49.25
CA PHE A 705 -19.56 21.96 -48.06
C PHE A 705 -19.74 23.40 -47.60
N THR A 706 -20.06 23.55 -46.32
CA THR A 706 -19.96 24.83 -45.62
C THR A 706 -18.49 25.20 -45.50
N GLN A 707 -18.13 26.45 -45.80
CA GLN A 707 -16.77 26.93 -45.54
C GLN A 707 -16.49 26.82 -44.03
N PRO A 708 -15.48 26.05 -43.62
CA PRO A 708 -15.08 25.95 -42.23
C PRO A 708 -14.80 27.34 -41.65
N GLN A 709 -15.36 27.62 -40.48
CA GLN A 709 -15.18 28.89 -39.80
C GLN A 709 -13.90 28.82 -38.96
N VAL A 710 -12.94 29.70 -39.26
CA VAL A 710 -11.69 29.81 -38.51
C VAL A 710 -11.86 30.90 -37.45
N GLN A 711 -11.66 30.55 -36.18
CA GLN A 711 -11.67 31.49 -35.06
C GLN A 711 -10.31 31.46 -34.36
N ARG A 712 -9.77 32.63 -34.00
CA ARG A 712 -8.55 32.70 -33.19
C ARG A 712 -8.85 32.17 -31.78
N GLY A 713 -8.08 31.19 -31.32
CA GLY A 713 -8.15 30.66 -29.96
C GLY A 713 -7.55 31.64 -28.95
N GLY A 714 -7.74 31.37 -27.65
CA GLY A 714 -7.31 32.26 -26.57
C GLY A 714 -5.80 32.48 -26.40
N GLY A 715 -4.95 31.86 -27.23
CA GLY A 715 -3.50 32.06 -27.27
C GLY A 715 -3.00 32.58 -28.63
N THR A 716 -1.86 33.27 -28.65
CA THR A 716 -1.32 34.02 -29.80
C THR A 716 -1.18 33.20 -31.10
N ASN A 717 -0.96 31.88 -31.00
CA ASN A 717 -0.74 30.95 -32.13
C ASN A 717 -1.70 29.74 -32.12
N SER A 718 -2.94 29.96 -31.71
CA SER A 718 -3.98 28.90 -31.66
C SER A 718 -5.21 29.29 -32.47
N TYR A 719 -5.81 28.33 -33.16
CA TYR A 719 -6.99 28.51 -34.01
C TYR A 719 -7.96 27.35 -33.84
N VAL A 720 -9.26 27.65 -33.84
CA VAL A 720 -10.32 26.64 -33.86
C VAL A 720 -10.97 26.67 -35.24
N VAL A 721 -10.89 25.56 -35.97
CA VAL A 721 -11.56 25.35 -37.25
C VAL A 721 -12.86 24.59 -36.99
N GLN A 722 -14.00 25.21 -37.28
CA GLN A 722 -15.33 24.64 -37.09
C GLN A 722 -15.95 24.25 -38.43
N MET A 723 -16.47 23.03 -38.54
CA MET A 723 -17.20 22.55 -39.72
C MET A 723 -18.57 22.01 -39.32
N THR A 724 -19.52 22.07 -40.25
CA THR A 724 -20.85 21.47 -40.08
C THR A 724 -21.13 20.53 -41.24
N LEU A 725 -21.36 19.26 -40.91
CA LEU A 725 -21.82 18.23 -41.84
C LEU A 725 -23.36 18.22 -41.80
N PRO A 726 -24.07 18.49 -42.92
CA PRO A 726 -25.52 18.61 -42.91
C PRO A 726 -26.22 17.24 -42.81
N SER A 727 -27.48 17.23 -42.37
CA SER A 727 -28.35 16.06 -42.49
C SER A 727 -28.44 15.59 -43.95
N GLY A 728 -28.39 14.29 -44.19
CA GLY A 728 -28.36 13.69 -45.53
C GLY A 728 -26.95 13.47 -46.09
N TRP A 729 -25.91 14.00 -45.44
CA TRP A 729 -24.51 13.74 -45.84
C TRP A 729 -24.05 12.34 -45.40
N SER A 730 -23.22 11.68 -46.20
CA SER A 730 -22.55 10.43 -45.86
C SER A 730 -21.08 10.50 -46.25
N LEU A 731 -20.23 9.80 -45.48
CA LEU A 731 -18.80 9.70 -45.80
C LEU A 731 -18.63 8.92 -47.12
N PRO A 732 -17.93 9.46 -48.13
CA PRO A 732 -17.67 8.73 -49.36
C PRO A 732 -16.88 7.45 -49.08
N PRO A 733 -17.17 6.35 -49.79
CA PRO A 733 -16.39 5.12 -49.66
C PRO A 733 -14.93 5.36 -50.08
N ALA A 734 -14.02 4.60 -49.49
CA ALA A 734 -12.62 4.57 -49.94
C ALA A 734 -12.55 4.15 -51.43
N PRO A 735 -11.63 4.70 -52.24
CA PRO A 735 -10.50 5.55 -51.85
C PRO A 735 -10.79 7.05 -51.84
N LEU A 736 -12.01 7.49 -52.21
CA LEU A 736 -12.37 8.91 -52.31
C LEU A 736 -12.33 9.62 -50.95
N GLY A 737 -12.94 9.01 -49.92
CA GLY A 737 -12.94 9.53 -48.55
C GLY A 737 -13.44 10.99 -48.41
N ALA A 738 -13.26 11.57 -47.23
CA ALA A 738 -13.37 13.02 -47.04
C ALA A 738 -12.27 13.51 -46.09
N ARG A 739 -11.75 14.72 -46.33
CA ARG A 739 -10.70 15.32 -45.50
C ARG A 739 -10.91 16.81 -45.36
N LEU A 740 -10.61 17.34 -44.17
CA LEU A 740 -10.48 18.77 -43.96
C LEU A 740 -9.03 19.16 -44.24
N VAL A 741 -8.83 19.95 -45.29
CA VAL A 741 -7.55 20.56 -45.65
C VAL A 741 -7.46 21.92 -44.97
N ILE A 742 -6.48 22.10 -44.11
CA ILE A 742 -6.21 23.36 -43.40
C ILE A 742 -4.96 23.99 -43.99
N GLU A 743 -5.09 25.15 -44.61
CA GLU A 743 -3.97 25.89 -45.18
C GLU A 743 -3.41 26.87 -44.15
N THR A 744 -2.09 26.95 -44.06
CA THR A 744 -1.42 27.86 -43.11
C THR A 744 -0.29 28.62 -43.78
N ASN A 745 0.09 29.76 -43.20
CA ASN A 745 1.27 30.51 -43.63
C ASN A 745 2.59 29.91 -43.11
N HIS A 746 2.57 28.75 -42.46
CA HIS A 746 3.76 28.11 -41.91
C HIS A 746 4.60 27.48 -43.03
N PRO A 747 5.90 27.82 -43.18
CA PRO A 747 6.71 27.42 -44.33
C PRO A 747 6.89 25.90 -44.47
N LYS A 748 6.92 25.17 -43.34
CA LYS A 748 7.00 23.70 -43.33
C LYS A 748 5.64 22.99 -43.35
N TYR A 749 4.56 23.72 -43.04
CA TYR A 749 3.22 23.15 -42.89
C TYR A 749 2.19 23.97 -43.68
N PRO A 750 2.40 24.19 -44.99
CA PRO A 750 1.51 25.03 -45.79
C PRO A 750 0.11 24.46 -45.91
N SER A 751 -0.03 23.14 -45.78
CA SER A 751 -1.30 22.43 -45.79
C SER A 751 -1.28 21.26 -44.80
N ILE A 752 -2.37 21.06 -44.08
CA ILE A 752 -2.55 19.99 -43.10
C ILE A 752 -3.87 19.26 -43.36
N ASP A 753 -3.77 17.98 -43.68
CA ASP A 753 -4.92 17.12 -43.93
C ASP A 753 -5.43 16.47 -42.64
N VAL A 754 -6.71 16.65 -42.34
CA VAL A 754 -7.42 16.04 -41.22
C VAL A 754 -8.48 15.09 -41.77
N PRO A 755 -8.25 13.78 -41.78
CA PRO A 755 -9.16 12.82 -42.41
C PRO A 755 -10.46 12.70 -41.61
N LEU A 756 -11.58 12.55 -42.33
CA LEU A 756 -12.86 12.13 -41.78
C LEU A 756 -12.95 10.60 -41.90
N VAL A 757 -13.22 9.92 -40.80
CA VAL A 757 -13.27 8.46 -40.73
C VAL A 757 -14.60 7.98 -40.17
N ALA A 758 -15.08 6.83 -40.66
CA ALA A 758 -16.29 6.21 -40.15
C ALA A 758 -16.09 5.69 -38.73
N GLN A 759 -17.12 5.83 -37.91
CA GLN A 759 -17.16 5.30 -36.55
C GLN A 759 -17.21 3.76 -36.60
N GLY A 760 -16.10 3.08 -36.28
CA GLY A 760 -16.01 1.61 -36.25
C GLY A 760 -14.86 0.99 -37.06
N ILE A 761 -13.92 1.79 -37.56
CA ILE A 761 -12.67 1.35 -38.22
C ILE A 761 -11.46 1.92 -37.46
#